data_AF-A0A6A5U9Z1-F1
#
_entry.id   AF-A0A6A5U9Z1-F1
#
_cell.length_a   1.000
_cell.length_b   1.000
_cell.length_c   1.000
_cell.angle_alpha   90.00
_cell.angle_beta   90.00
_cell.angle_gamma   90.00
#
_symmetry.space_group_name_H-M   'P 1'
#
loop_
_entity.id
_entity.type
_entity.pdbx_description
1 polymer ?
#
loop_
_entity_poly.entity_id
_entity_poly.type
_entity_poly.pdbx_seq_one_letter_code
_entity_poly.pdbx_strand_id
1 'polypeptide(L)'
;MANDEAYIAESAEGRLALRFGPNLSAILRGDADPLELLFTDDLLPNLYRFGMGADIGYEKIQRDVDGMGHKNPNLKILEIGAGTGATTIPILETLSYHGEQEAGASRFSQYMYTDISPSFFEKAQDTFKDHFDRMVFKVLDVESEPADQGFEAGSYDLVIASNVIHATKDLNVTLMNTRKLLKPGGKLLLFEICNPDILRGGFAFGLLPGWWLSSEPHRKWSPLMYEHHWNDVLSRTGFTGNDVALRDWPDELNHMTSVLVSTAAGLEVGTKLVGNTLLVAEHNSALQQGVANGLRAALLDSAGGDTPSGLVTIVTPDEVIDLSTQESLCIFLPELDHPFLSNIDSTAFELVVGFARSIRSENGSFRFTTLALESFTEPSLVVSSTVKAKPATTLQPREVVVEDEFTERNGVLFINRVVEANYINDDIAHRTYLQQAELQPWDVKRPIKLTIASPGLLDTLKFVDDTEVTEVLAPDHVEIEVKATSMNFLDVMIALAQIPENFLGAECAGIVRRVGSSVTRFKEGDRVWAGAINSFRTYVHTNEALVQFVPEGFSFEEAATLPIVYGTCYYAMFDMGRLQKGEKILIHSAAGGVGQAAIWLAQLVGAEIFATVGSPKKRQFLMDEFGIADDHIFSSRDAASFLLGVMSATGGTGVDVVLNSLAEESLRTTWECMAPFGRFLEIGKRNIIGFGSLPMDPFAKDVSFAAVDLLYTLGPNLLLARHLPRNQIRLSPWRSVNQLTSCRFAKL
;
A
#
# COMPACT_ATOMS: atom_id res chain seq x y z
N MET A 1 -31.55 -23.45 -10.69
CA MET A 1 -32.53 -22.34 -10.79
C MET A 1 -32.39 -21.34 -9.64
N ALA A 2 -32.76 -21.64 -8.38
CA ALA A 2 -32.62 -20.66 -7.29
C ALA A 2 -31.15 -20.24 -6.99
N ASN A 3 -30.18 -21.15 -7.20
CA ASN A 3 -28.75 -20.83 -7.07
C ASN A 3 -28.17 -20.09 -8.30
N ASP A 4 -28.83 -20.18 -9.46
CA ASP A 4 -28.36 -19.53 -10.70
C ASP A 4 -28.80 -18.06 -10.75
N GLU A 5 -29.99 -17.74 -10.25
CA GLU A 5 -30.47 -16.35 -10.18
C GLU A 5 -29.65 -15.49 -9.22
N ALA A 6 -29.21 -16.07 -8.09
CA ALA A 6 -28.31 -15.40 -7.14
C ALA A 6 -26.92 -15.15 -7.75
N TYR A 7 -26.35 -16.14 -8.45
CA TYR A 7 -25.06 -16.01 -9.13
C TYR A 7 -25.09 -14.97 -10.27
N ILE A 8 -26.17 -14.95 -11.06
CA ILE A 8 -26.37 -13.95 -12.12
C ILE A 8 -26.47 -12.55 -11.51
N ALA A 9 -27.21 -12.36 -10.42
CA ALA A 9 -27.34 -11.05 -9.76
C ALA A 9 -26.02 -10.53 -9.15
N GLU A 10 -25.05 -11.41 -8.87
CA GLU A 10 -23.76 -11.04 -8.30
C GLU A 10 -22.71 -10.67 -9.35
N SER A 11 -22.76 -11.26 -10.55
CA SER A 11 -21.84 -10.99 -11.67
C SER A 11 -21.95 -9.57 -12.25
N ALA A 12 -20.86 -9.03 -12.81
CA ALA A 12 -20.85 -7.66 -13.36
C ALA A 12 -21.83 -7.51 -14.53
N GLU A 13 -21.91 -8.49 -15.43
CA GLU A 13 -22.82 -8.45 -16.57
C GLU A 13 -24.27 -8.73 -16.20
N GLY A 14 -24.52 -9.56 -15.18
CA GLY A 14 -25.88 -9.74 -14.68
C GLY A 14 -26.40 -8.49 -13.99
N ARG A 15 -25.56 -7.77 -13.22
CA ARG A 15 -25.91 -6.43 -12.70
C ARG A 15 -26.16 -5.43 -13.81
N LEU A 16 -25.35 -5.45 -14.87
CA LEU A 16 -25.55 -4.62 -16.06
C LEU A 16 -26.92 -4.90 -16.69
N ALA A 17 -27.28 -6.18 -16.89
CA ALA A 17 -28.56 -6.59 -17.45
C ALA A 17 -29.74 -6.19 -16.56
N LEU A 18 -29.64 -6.38 -15.24
CA LEU A 18 -30.66 -6.00 -14.27
C LEU A 18 -30.85 -4.48 -14.16
N ARG A 19 -29.83 -3.69 -14.48
CA ARG A 19 -29.91 -2.23 -14.47
C ARG A 19 -30.50 -1.67 -15.77
N PHE A 20 -30.04 -2.18 -16.91
CA PHE A 20 -30.48 -1.71 -18.23
C PHE A 20 -31.85 -2.26 -18.65
N GLY A 21 -32.14 -3.53 -18.35
CA GLY A 21 -33.38 -4.20 -18.75
C GLY A 21 -34.65 -3.44 -18.36
N PRO A 22 -34.86 -3.12 -17.07
CA PRO A 22 -36.03 -2.37 -16.62
C PRO A 22 -36.11 -0.93 -17.17
N ASN A 23 -34.96 -0.31 -17.47
CA ASN A 23 -34.88 1.07 -17.97
C ASN A 23 -34.92 1.17 -19.50
N LEU A 24 -34.87 0.05 -20.22
CA LEU A 24 -34.74 0.02 -21.68
C LEU A 24 -35.83 0.85 -22.39
N SER A 25 -37.09 0.73 -21.98
CA SER A 25 -38.19 1.50 -22.57
C SER A 25 -38.09 3.00 -22.30
N ALA A 26 -37.56 3.40 -21.14
CA ALA A 26 -37.36 4.82 -20.80
C ALA A 26 -36.20 5.39 -21.63
N ILE A 27 -35.08 4.66 -21.73
CA ILE A 27 -33.92 5.03 -22.54
C ILE A 27 -34.33 5.22 -24.02
N LEU A 28 -35.04 4.24 -24.60
CA LEU A 28 -35.47 4.32 -26.01
C LEU A 28 -36.48 5.45 -26.29
N ARG A 29 -37.18 5.94 -25.26
CA ARG A 29 -38.07 7.12 -25.36
C ARG A 29 -37.36 8.45 -25.12
N GLY A 30 -36.11 8.41 -24.65
CA GLY A 30 -35.37 9.61 -24.21
C GLY A 30 -35.74 10.08 -22.80
N ASP A 31 -36.47 9.27 -22.03
CA ASP A 31 -36.92 9.59 -20.67
C ASP A 31 -35.83 9.32 -19.61
N ALA A 32 -34.75 8.60 -19.95
CA ALA A 32 -33.63 8.27 -19.07
C ALA A 32 -32.29 8.27 -19.84
N ASP A 33 -31.22 8.75 -19.21
CA ASP A 33 -29.87 8.74 -19.78
C ASP A 33 -29.14 7.41 -19.46
N PRO A 34 -28.76 6.62 -20.49
CA PRO A 34 -28.01 5.38 -20.28
C PRO A 34 -26.60 5.60 -19.69
N LEU A 35 -25.99 6.79 -19.84
CA LEU A 35 -24.70 7.10 -19.20
C LEU A 35 -24.82 7.17 -17.68
N GLU A 36 -25.86 7.83 -17.15
CA GLU A 36 -26.07 7.93 -15.70
C GLU A 36 -26.18 6.54 -15.05
N LEU A 37 -26.80 5.58 -15.74
CA LEU A 37 -26.94 4.20 -15.25
C LEU A 37 -25.61 3.43 -15.19
N LEU A 38 -24.65 3.75 -16.07
CA LEU A 38 -23.32 3.11 -16.08
C LEU A 38 -22.40 3.65 -14.99
N PHE A 39 -22.46 4.96 -14.73
CA PHE A 39 -21.60 5.64 -13.75
C PHE A 39 -22.14 5.60 -12.31
N THR A 40 -23.21 4.84 -12.06
CA THR A 40 -23.73 4.61 -10.71
C THR A 40 -23.03 3.41 -10.05
N ASP A 41 -22.47 3.62 -8.85
CA ASP A 41 -21.67 2.64 -8.09
C ASP A 41 -20.40 2.18 -8.83
N ASP A 42 -19.78 1.08 -8.39
CA ASP A 42 -18.61 0.47 -9.04
C ASP A 42 -19.00 -0.49 -10.20
N LEU A 43 -20.15 -0.28 -10.87
CA LEU A 43 -20.61 -1.19 -11.94
C LEU A 43 -19.65 -1.21 -13.13
N LEU A 44 -19.32 -0.04 -13.68
CA LEU A 44 -18.46 0.08 -14.86
C LEU A 44 -17.01 -0.39 -14.60
N PRO A 45 -16.34 -0.01 -13.49
CA PRO A 45 -15.03 -0.58 -13.14
C PRO A 45 -15.06 -2.11 -13.01
N ASN A 46 -16.06 -2.68 -12.35
CA ASN A 46 -16.17 -4.14 -12.19
C ASN A 46 -16.44 -4.86 -13.52
N LEU A 47 -17.20 -4.24 -14.42
CA LEU A 47 -17.47 -4.78 -15.75
C LEU A 47 -16.17 -4.89 -16.57
N TYR A 48 -15.33 -3.86 -16.56
CA TYR A 48 -14.05 -3.91 -17.26
C TYR A 48 -13.03 -4.82 -16.55
N ARG A 49 -13.11 -4.96 -15.23
CA ARG A 49 -12.15 -5.77 -14.47
C ARG A 49 -12.45 -7.27 -14.50
N PHE A 50 -13.73 -7.64 -14.49
CA PHE A 50 -14.17 -9.04 -14.29
C PHE A 50 -15.18 -9.52 -15.32
N GLY A 51 -15.74 -8.62 -16.11
CA GLY A 51 -16.74 -8.96 -17.12
C GLY A 51 -16.14 -9.09 -18.50
N MET A 52 -16.96 -9.57 -19.44
CA MET A 52 -16.63 -9.61 -20.87
C MET A 52 -15.33 -10.35 -21.21
N GLY A 53 -14.99 -11.39 -20.43
CA GLY A 53 -13.76 -12.18 -20.62
C GLY A 53 -12.48 -11.44 -20.23
N ALA A 54 -12.58 -10.35 -19.46
CA ALA A 54 -11.43 -9.58 -18.98
C ALA A 54 -10.48 -10.38 -18.09
N ASP A 55 -11.00 -11.28 -17.27
CA ASP A 55 -10.24 -12.23 -16.45
C ASP A 55 -9.28 -13.09 -17.29
N ILE A 56 -9.79 -13.70 -18.37
CA ILE A 56 -8.98 -14.51 -19.28
C ILE A 56 -8.07 -13.62 -20.15
N GLY A 57 -8.60 -12.48 -20.60
CA GLY A 57 -7.87 -11.52 -21.42
C GLY A 57 -6.65 -10.98 -20.71
N TYR A 58 -6.83 -10.50 -19.47
CA TYR A 58 -5.75 -9.92 -18.67
C TYR A 58 -4.67 -10.94 -18.33
N GLU A 59 -5.00 -12.21 -18.05
CA GLU A 59 -3.97 -13.25 -17.88
C GLU A 59 -3.05 -13.36 -19.11
N LYS A 60 -3.61 -13.24 -20.32
CA LYS A 60 -2.85 -13.26 -21.58
C LYS A 60 -2.02 -11.98 -21.78
N ILE A 61 -2.61 -10.82 -21.49
CA ILE A 61 -1.88 -9.53 -21.53
C ILE A 61 -0.69 -9.59 -20.58
N GLN A 62 -0.88 -10.07 -19.36
CA GLN A 62 0.18 -10.16 -18.35
C GLN A 62 1.33 -11.03 -18.86
N ARG A 63 1.07 -12.19 -19.47
CA ARG A 63 2.13 -13.05 -20.04
C ARG A 63 2.92 -12.37 -21.17
N ASP A 64 2.23 -11.70 -22.08
CA ASP A 64 2.89 -10.99 -23.18
C ASP A 64 3.71 -9.81 -22.67
N VAL A 65 3.15 -9.01 -21.76
CA VAL A 65 3.81 -7.85 -21.16
C VAL A 65 4.97 -8.27 -20.26
N ASP A 66 4.85 -9.38 -19.53
CA ASP A 66 5.94 -9.98 -18.75
C ASP A 66 7.13 -10.32 -19.66
N GLY A 67 6.88 -11.00 -20.77
CA GLY A 67 7.92 -11.29 -21.77
C GLY A 67 8.56 -10.03 -22.35
N MET A 68 7.77 -8.99 -22.62
CA MET A 68 8.28 -7.69 -23.11
C MET A 68 9.12 -6.96 -22.06
N GLY A 69 8.69 -6.94 -20.79
CA GLY A 69 9.41 -6.32 -19.68
C GLY A 69 10.67 -7.09 -19.30
N HIS A 70 10.65 -8.42 -19.40
CA HIS A 70 11.84 -9.25 -19.29
C HIS A 70 12.85 -8.92 -20.40
N LYS A 71 12.39 -8.79 -21.65
CA LYS A 71 13.25 -8.41 -22.78
C LYS A 71 13.78 -6.99 -22.67
N ASN A 72 12.96 -6.02 -22.28
CA ASN A 72 13.35 -4.63 -22.11
C ASN A 72 12.89 -4.10 -20.74
N PRO A 73 13.72 -4.15 -19.69
CA PRO A 73 13.32 -3.67 -18.37
C PRO A 73 13.13 -2.14 -18.30
N ASN A 74 13.43 -1.42 -19.39
CA ASN A 74 13.23 0.04 -19.50
C ASN A 74 12.04 0.38 -20.40
N LEU A 75 11.06 -0.52 -20.59
CA LEU A 75 9.87 -0.28 -21.42
C LEU A 75 9.28 1.13 -21.19
N LYS A 76 9.06 1.87 -22.28
CA LYS A 76 8.18 3.04 -22.30
C LYS A 76 6.83 2.64 -22.82
N ILE A 77 5.83 2.72 -21.96
CA ILE A 77 4.46 2.24 -22.22
C ILE A 77 3.55 3.46 -22.35
N LEU A 78 2.63 3.43 -23.31
CA LEU A 78 1.49 4.35 -23.38
C LEU A 78 0.19 3.55 -23.44
N GLU A 79 -0.75 3.88 -22.56
CA GLU A 79 -2.08 3.28 -22.55
C GLU A 79 -3.11 4.30 -23.08
N ILE A 80 -3.83 3.92 -24.13
CA ILE A 80 -4.89 4.72 -24.76
C ILE A 80 -6.24 4.34 -24.13
N GLY A 81 -6.92 5.33 -23.57
CA GLY A 81 -8.23 5.14 -22.92
C GLY A 81 -8.15 4.27 -21.69
N ALA A 82 -7.15 4.53 -20.83
CA ALA A 82 -6.91 3.76 -19.62
C ALA A 82 -8.10 3.83 -18.63
N GLY A 83 -8.90 4.91 -18.69
CA GLY A 83 -10.21 5.01 -18.03
C GLY A 83 -10.15 4.69 -16.54
N THR A 84 -10.76 3.57 -16.15
CA THR A 84 -10.83 3.09 -14.75
C THR A 84 -9.54 2.46 -14.23
N GLY A 85 -8.54 2.23 -15.09
CA GLY A 85 -7.30 1.55 -14.74
C GLY A 85 -7.39 0.02 -14.72
N ALA A 86 -8.47 -0.56 -15.27
CA ALA A 86 -8.73 -2.00 -15.24
C ALA A 86 -7.61 -2.82 -15.90
N THR A 87 -7.04 -2.33 -17.01
CA THR A 87 -5.89 -2.94 -17.68
C THR A 87 -4.57 -2.52 -17.04
N THR A 88 -4.47 -1.27 -16.56
CA THR A 88 -3.28 -0.71 -15.91
C THR A 88 -2.86 -1.52 -14.69
N ILE A 89 -3.80 -1.89 -13.81
CA ILE A 89 -3.54 -2.64 -12.56
C ILE A 89 -2.76 -3.94 -12.82
N PRO A 90 -3.26 -4.91 -13.62
CA PRO A 90 -2.57 -6.18 -13.82
C PRO A 90 -1.23 -6.00 -14.56
N ILE A 91 -1.07 -4.96 -15.38
CA ILE A 91 0.21 -4.66 -16.04
C ILE A 91 1.25 -4.17 -15.04
N LEU A 92 0.90 -3.21 -14.17
CA LEU A 92 1.82 -2.71 -13.15
C LEU A 92 2.20 -3.81 -12.16
N GLU A 93 1.23 -4.63 -11.73
CA GLU A 93 1.50 -5.83 -10.92
C GLU A 93 2.48 -6.78 -11.63
N THR A 94 2.31 -7.02 -12.92
CA THR A 94 3.24 -7.88 -13.67
C THR A 94 4.64 -7.29 -13.72
N LEU A 95 4.77 -5.99 -13.99
CA LEU A 95 6.06 -5.36 -14.21
C LEU A 95 6.80 -4.97 -12.92
N SER A 96 6.10 -4.93 -11.78
CA SER A 96 6.68 -4.65 -10.46
C SER A 96 7.02 -5.90 -9.65
N TYR A 97 6.62 -7.08 -10.11
CA TYR A 97 6.92 -8.35 -9.45
C TYR A 97 7.78 -9.26 -10.34
N HIS A 98 8.56 -10.14 -9.71
CA HIS A 98 9.47 -11.09 -10.37
C HIS A 98 9.24 -12.50 -9.81
N GLY A 99 9.43 -13.53 -10.65
CA GLY A 99 9.41 -14.94 -10.22
C GLY A 99 8.12 -15.37 -9.52
N GLU A 100 8.23 -15.99 -8.33
CA GLU A 100 7.12 -16.46 -7.49
C GLU A 100 6.40 -15.30 -6.76
N GLN A 101 6.07 -14.23 -7.47
CA GLN A 101 5.38 -13.04 -6.96
C GLN A 101 6.18 -12.26 -5.88
N GLU A 102 7.50 -12.20 -6.03
CA GLU A 102 8.31 -11.33 -5.17
C GLU A 102 8.33 -9.89 -5.73
N ALA A 103 8.08 -8.91 -4.86
CA ALA A 103 8.18 -7.50 -5.24
C ALA A 103 9.63 -7.17 -5.62
N GLY A 104 9.86 -6.45 -6.72
CA GLY A 104 11.20 -6.01 -7.08
C GLY A 104 11.20 -4.77 -7.95
N ALA A 105 12.35 -4.49 -8.57
CA ALA A 105 12.50 -3.30 -9.39
C ALA A 105 11.54 -3.32 -10.59
N SER A 106 10.78 -2.24 -10.77
CA SER A 106 9.85 -2.07 -11.88
C SER A 106 10.55 -2.19 -13.24
N ARG A 107 10.04 -3.09 -14.10
CA ARG A 107 10.56 -3.39 -15.45
C ARG A 107 10.00 -2.46 -16.55
N PHE A 108 9.83 -1.19 -16.20
CA PHE A 108 9.46 -0.12 -17.12
C PHE A 108 10.08 1.20 -16.67
N SER A 109 10.46 2.05 -17.64
CA SER A 109 11.01 3.38 -17.36
C SER A 109 9.95 4.47 -17.31
N GLN A 110 8.83 4.28 -18.02
CA GLN A 110 7.71 5.22 -18.04
C GLN A 110 6.40 4.51 -18.39
N TYR A 111 5.32 4.91 -17.72
CA TYR A 111 3.95 4.54 -18.05
C TYR A 111 3.11 5.80 -18.29
N MET A 112 2.75 6.05 -19.54
CA MET A 112 1.92 7.17 -19.96
C MET A 112 0.45 6.76 -19.92
N TYR A 113 -0.24 7.14 -18.85
CA TYR A 113 -1.67 6.92 -18.63
C TYR A 113 -2.47 7.99 -19.36
N THR A 114 -3.21 7.60 -20.40
CA THR A 114 -3.99 8.56 -21.20
C THR A 114 -5.45 8.22 -21.31
N ASP A 115 -6.27 9.25 -21.42
CA ASP A 115 -7.71 9.17 -21.68
C ASP A 115 -8.15 10.41 -22.46
N ILE A 116 -9.26 10.30 -23.22
CA ILE A 116 -9.84 11.45 -23.94
C ILE A 116 -10.43 12.49 -22.96
N SER A 117 -10.82 12.06 -21.76
CA SER A 117 -11.34 12.91 -20.70
C SER A 117 -10.46 12.87 -19.45
N PRO A 118 -10.12 14.03 -18.84
CA PRO A 118 -9.35 14.06 -17.61
C PRO A 118 -10.13 13.58 -16.37
N SER A 119 -11.44 13.32 -16.51
CA SER A 119 -12.34 12.95 -15.40
C SER A 119 -11.91 11.71 -14.60
N PHE A 120 -11.09 10.83 -15.18
CA PHE A 120 -10.61 9.62 -14.50
C PHE A 120 -9.28 9.83 -13.76
N PHE A 121 -8.57 10.94 -14.00
CA PHE A 121 -7.19 11.10 -13.52
C PHE A 121 -7.09 11.26 -12.01
N GLU A 122 -8.02 11.95 -11.34
CA GLU A 122 -7.97 12.14 -9.89
C GLU A 122 -8.05 10.80 -9.15
N LYS A 123 -9.05 9.97 -9.46
CA LYS A 123 -9.21 8.63 -8.88
C LYS A 123 -8.04 7.69 -9.26
N ALA A 124 -7.55 7.78 -10.50
CA ALA A 124 -6.41 6.98 -10.95
C ALA A 124 -5.11 7.38 -10.23
N GLN A 125 -4.88 8.68 -10.01
CA GLN A 125 -3.75 9.18 -9.24
C GLN A 125 -3.75 8.62 -7.82
N ASP A 126 -4.89 8.65 -7.13
CA ASP A 126 -4.99 8.04 -5.79
C ASP A 126 -4.71 6.53 -5.82
N THR A 127 -5.17 5.84 -6.86
CA THR A 127 -4.99 4.38 -7.03
C THR A 127 -3.54 3.99 -7.29
N PHE A 128 -2.80 4.79 -8.08
CA PHE A 128 -1.45 4.47 -8.54
C PHE A 128 -0.34 5.31 -7.90
N LYS A 129 -0.60 5.88 -6.72
CA LYS A 129 0.33 6.74 -5.99
C LYS A 129 1.72 6.13 -5.76
N ASP A 130 1.79 4.80 -5.62
CA ASP A 130 3.04 4.08 -5.36
C ASP A 130 3.94 3.98 -6.61
N HIS A 131 3.44 4.38 -7.78
CA HIS A 131 4.15 4.36 -9.07
C HIS A 131 4.36 5.77 -9.66
N PHE A 132 4.13 6.84 -8.89
CA PHE A 132 4.21 8.23 -9.38
C PHE A 132 5.59 8.65 -9.89
N ASP A 133 6.66 7.97 -9.49
CA ASP A 133 8.01 8.23 -10.00
C ASP A 133 8.15 7.89 -11.49
N ARG A 134 7.26 7.02 -12.02
CA ARG A 134 7.32 6.51 -13.40
C ARG A 134 6.01 6.66 -14.18
N MET A 135 4.92 7.07 -13.54
CA MET A 135 3.63 7.30 -14.19
C MET A 135 3.43 8.77 -14.57
N VAL A 136 2.93 8.98 -15.79
CA VAL A 136 2.56 10.31 -16.30
C VAL A 136 1.12 10.27 -16.79
N PHE A 137 0.29 11.21 -16.34
CA PHE A 137 -1.12 11.33 -16.72
C PHE A 137 -1.29 12.44 -17.75
N LYS A 138 -1.91 12.15 -18.89
CA LYS A 138 -2.11 13.14 -19.94
C LYS A 138 -3.32 12.85 -20.82
N VAL A 139 -4.06 13.89 -21.20
CA VAL A 139 -5.18 13.74 -22.15
C VAL A 139 -4.66 13.36 -23.52
N LEU A 140 -5.29 12.36 -24.16
CA LEU A 140 -5.04 11.96 -25.54
C LEU A 140 -6.37 11.67 -26.25
N ASP A 141 -6.65 12.44 -27.28
CA ASP A 141 -7.59 12.07 -28.33
C ASP A 141 -6.82 11.38 -29.47
N VAL A 142 -6.94 10.06 -29.57
CA VAL A 142 -6.24 9.27 -30.58
C VAL A 142 -6.76 9.52 -32.01
N GLU A 143 -7.94 10.12 -32.18
CA GLU A 143 -8.45 10.53 -33.51
C GLU A 143 -7.74 11.78 -34.05
N SER A 144 -7.11 12.55 -33.15
CA SER A 144 -6.38 13.77 -33.47
C SER A 144 -4.86 13.53 -33.58
N GLU A 145 -4.13 14.43 -34.25
CA GLU A 145 -2.67 14.33 -34.42
C GLU A 145 -1.95 14.32 -33.05
N PRO A 146 -1.19 13.26 -32.69
CA PRO A 146 -0.57 13.19 -31.36
C PRO A 146 0.49 14.27 -31.11
N ALA A 147 1.21 14.70 -32.15
CA ALA A 147 2.24 15.74 -32.03
C ALA A 147 1.64 17.08 -31.57
N ASP A 148 0.47 17.44 -32.09
CA ASP A 148 -0.25 18.67 -31.73
C ASP A 148 -0.75 18.64 -30.27
N GLN A 149 -0.92 17.44 -29.72
CA GLN A 149 -1.28 17.19 -28.31
C GLN A 149 -0.03 17.09 -27.41
N GLY A 150 1.17 17.31 -27.98
CA GLY A 150 2.45 17.30 -27.28
C GLY A 150 2.98 15.90 -26.96
N PHE A 151 2.61 14.88 -27.73
CA PHE A 151 3.24 13.56 -27.66
C PHE A 151 4.42 13.49 -28.62
N GLU A 152 5.55 12.96 -28.15
CA GLU A 152 6.73 12.76 -28.97
C GLU A 152 6.52 11.54 -29.89
N ALA A 153 6.71 11.73 -31.19
CA ALA A 153 6.57 10.66 -32.17
C ALA A 153 7.67 9.60 -32.01
N GLY A 154 7.31 8.34 -32.16
CA GLY A 154 8.25 7.22 -32.12
C GLY A 154 8.94 7.05 -30.77
N SER A 155 8.28 7.39 -29.67
CA SER A 155 8.89 7.41 -28.33
C SER A 155 8.58 6.18 -27.47
N TYR A 156 7.49 5.47 -27.77
CA TYR A 156 7.01 4.34 -26.97
C TYR A 156 7.43 2.99 -27.56
N ASP A 157 7.77 2.05 -26.67
CA ASP A 157 8.08 0.66 -27.01
C ASP A 157 6.81 -0.18 -27.13
N LEU A 158 5.82 0.14 -26.30
CA LEU A 158 4.53 -0.55 -26.21
C LEU A 158 3.40 0.48 -26.11
N VAL A 159 2.39 0.33 -26.95
CA VAL A 159 1.11 1.04 -26.84
C VAL A 159 0.02 0.01 -26.56
N ILE A 160 -0.81 0.29 -25.57
CA ILE A 160 -1.86 -0.61 -25.09
C ILE A 160 -3.20 0.09 -25.28
N ALA A 161 -4.20 -0.62 -25.79
CA ALA A 161 -5.57 -0.16 -25.81
C ALA A 161 -6.52 -1.32 -25.53
N SER A 162 -7.44 -1.14 -24.60
CA SER A 162 -8.37 -2.19 -24.17
C SER A 162 -9.80 -1.69 -24.30
N ASN A 163 -10.54 -2.20 -25.29
CA ASN A 163 -11.92 -1.84 -25.60
C ASN A 163 -12.11 -0.33 -25.84
N VAL A 164 -11.17 0.28 -26.57
CA VAL A 164 -11.15 1.74 -26.83
C VAL A 164 -11.07 2.04 -28.31
N ILE A 165 -10.23 1.32 -29.08
CA ILE A 165 -9.98 1.67 -30.47
C ILE A 165 -11.19 1.33 -31.34
N HIS A 166 -11.95 0.27 -31.04
CA HIS A 166 -13.16 -0.04 -31.80
C HIS A 166 -14.17 1.12 -31.79
N ALA A 167 -14.23 1.91 -30.73
CA ALA A 167 -15.24 2.97 -30.55
C ALA A 167 -14.92 4.25 -31.35
N THR A 168 -13.80 4.33 -32.06
CA THR A 168 -13.43 5.51 -32.85
C THR A 168 -14.16 5.58 -34.19
N LYS A 169 -14.27 6.80 -34.72
CA LYS A 169 -14.99 7.13 -35.95
C LYS A 169 -14.37 6.55 -37.22
N ASP A 170 -13.04 6.55 -37.31
CA ASP A 170 -12.29 6.02 -38.45
C ASP A 170 -11.02 5.33 -37.95
N LEU A 171 -11.01 3.99 -38.04
CA LEU A 171 -9.89 3.18 -37.57
C LEU A 171 -8.60 3.44 -38.34
N ASN A 172 -8.68 3.86 -39.61
CA ASN A 172 -7.47 4.15 -40.36
C ASN A 172 -6.78 5.36 -39.75
N VAL A 173 -7.53 6.43 -39.45
CA VAL A 173 -7.00 7.64 -38.81
C VAL A 173 -6.45 7.29 -37.43
N THR A 174 -7.26 6.62 -36.60
CA THR A 174 -6.86 6.21 -35.25
C THR A 174 -5.57 5.39 -35.26
N LEU A 175 -5.52 4.30 -36.03
CA LEU A 175 -4.34 3.42 -36.05
C LEU A 175 -3.13 4.08 -36.71
N MET A 176 -3.30 4.97 -37.69
CA MET A 176 -2.19 5.77 -38.22
C MET A 176 -1.61 6.71 -37.14
N ASN A 177 -2.46 7.31 -36.30
CA ASN A 177 -2.00 8.13 -35.17
C ASN A 177 -1.34 7.29 -34.08
N THR A 178 -1.94 6.15 -33.72
CA THR A 178 -1.33 5.16 -32.81
C THR A 178 0.03 4.71 -33.33
N ARG A 179 0.17 4.46 -34.63
CA ARG A 179 1.44 4.09 -35.25
C ARG A 179 2.52 5.16 -35.05
N LYS A 180 2.19 6.45 -35.13
CA LYS A 180 3.15 7.55 -34.92
C LYS A 180 3.71 7.60 -33.50
N LEU A 181 3.01 7.09 -32.50
CA LEU A 181 3.48 7.04 -31.11
C LEU A 181 4.59 5.98 -30.91
N LEU A 182 4.52 4.89 -31.68
CA LEU A 182 5.42 3.74 -31.53
C LEU A 182 6.74 3.91 -32.26
N LYS A 183 7.83 3.52 -31.59
CA LYS A 183 9.14 3.28 -32.23
C LYS A 183 8.99 2.27 -33.39
N PRO A 184 9.85 2.33 -34.42
CA PRO A 184 9.97 1.23 -35.37
C PRO A 184 10.21 -0.10 -34.63
N GLY A 185 9.40 -1.12 -34.91
CA GLY A 185 9.46 -2.42 -34.22
C GLY A 185 8.74 -2.48 -32.86
N GLY A 186 8.25 -1.35 -32.35
CA GLY A 186 7.41 -1.27 -31.15
C GLY A 186 6.10 -2.04 -31.32
N LYS A 187 5.45 -2.36 -30.21
CA LYS A 187 4.25 -3.21 -30.18
C LYS A 187 2.99 -2.42 -29.91
N LEU A 188 1.93 -2.73 -30.65
CA LEU A 188 0.56 -2.39 -30.29
C LEU A 188 -0.10 -3.63 -29.72
N LEU A 189 -0.59 -3.54 -28.49
CA LEU A 189 -1.38 -4.57 -27.82
C LEU A 189 -2.82 -4.08 -27.73
N LEU A 190 -3.74 -4.83 -28.32
CA LEU A 190 -5.17 -4.56 -28.30
C LEU A 190 -5.89 -5.65 -27.52
N PHE A 191 -6.78 -5.28 -26.61
CA PHE A 191 -7.78 -6.19 -26.06
C PHE A 191 -9.15 -5.72 -26.50
N GLU A 192 -9.80 -6.49 -27.38
CA GLU A 192 -10.99 -6.03 -28.09
C GLU A 192 -12.05 -7.15 -28.13
N ILE A 193 -13.33 -6.75 -28.19
CA ILE A 193 -14.42 -7.65 -28.53
C ILE A 193 -14.36 -7.90 -30.04
N CYS A 194 -13.96 -9.11 -30.41
CA CYS A 194 -13.74 -9.54 -31.79
C CYS A 194 -14.87 -10.39 -32.35
N ASN A 195 -15.95 -10.64 -31.60
CA ASN A 195 -17.14 -11.30 -32.09
C ASN A 195 -18.36 -10.36 -32.05
N PRO A 196 -18.71 -9.69 -33.18
CA PRO A 196 -19.85 -8.79 -33.23
C PRO A 196 -21.22 -9.50 -33.11
N ASP A 197 -21.29 -10.82 -33.29
CA ASP A 197 -22.55 -11.57 -33.18
C ASP A 197 -22.98 -11.78 -31.72
N ILE A 198 -22.05 -11.62 -30.76
CA ILE A 198 -22.35 -11.72 -29.34
C ILE A 198 -22.95 -10.41 -28.84
N LEU A 199 -24.27 -10.41 -28.65
CA LEU A 199 -25.04 -9.24 -28.25
C LEU A 199 -24.78 -8.76 -26.81
N ARG A 200 -24.00 -9.51 -26.01
CA ARG A 200 -23.80 -9.22 -24.57
C ARG A 200 -23.25 -7.81 -24.33
N GLY A 201 -22.25 -7.38 -25.10
CA GLY A 201 -21.71 -6.02 -25.03
C GLY A 201 -22.66 -4.99 -25.64
N GLY A 202 -23.18 -5.29 -26.84
CA GLY A 202 -24.07 -4.39 -27.57
C GLY A 202 -25.41 -4.11 -26.87
N PHE A 203 -25.89 -5.01 -26.00
CA PHE A 203 -27.14 -4.82 -25.25
C PHE A 203 -27.15 -3.55 -24.39
N ALA A 204 -26.03 -3.25 -23.71
CA ALA A 204 -25.91 -2.07 -22.87
C ALA A 204 -25.25 -0.92 -23.63
N PHE A 205 -24.09 -1.17 -24.24
CA PHE A 205 -23.31 -0.12 -24.88
C PHE A 205 -23.92 0.38 -26.19
N GLY A 206 -24.70 -0.44 -26.89
CA GLY A 206 -25.45 -0.03 -28.09
C GLY A 206 -26.54 1.01 -27.81
N LEU A 207 -26.87 1.27 -26.55
CA LEU A 207 -27.77 2.36 -26.15
C LEU A 207 -27.03 3.70 -26.04
N LEU A 208 -25.70 3.71 -26.07
CA LEU A 208 -24.89 4.91 -26.01
C LEU A 208 -24.70 5.48 -27.42
N PRO A 209 -24.80 6.82 -27.60
CA PRO A 209 -24.50 7.46 -28.88
C PRO A 209 -23.09 7.13 -29.41
N GLY A 210 -22.11 6.96 -28.51
CA GLY A 210 -20.72 6.63 -28.84
C GLY A 210 -20.54 5.29 -29.57
N TRP A 211 -21.46 4.34 -29.40
CA TRP A 211 -21.39 3.03 -30.08
C TRP A 211 -21.54 3.14 -31.60
N TRP A 212 -22.14 4.22 -32.08
CA TRP A 212 -22.57 4.37 -33.47
C TRP A 212 -21.72 5.40 -34.24
N LEU A 213 -20.53 5.74 -33.74
CA LEU A 213 -19.66 6.76 -34.34
C LEU A 213 -18.97 6.30 -35.64
N SER A 214 -18.83 5.00 -35.85
CA SER A 214 -18.08 4.44 -36.98
C SER A 214 -18.60 4.91 -38.35
N SER A 215 -17.68 5.32 -39.21
CA SER A 215 -17.97 5.81 -40.56
C SER A 215 -17.82 4.75 -41.66
N GLU A 216 -17.18 3.62 -41.34
CA GLU A 216 -16.89 2.56 -42.29
C GLU A 216 -18.12 1.68 -42.58
N PRO A 217 -18.38 1.32 -43.87
CA PRO A 217 -19.57 0.56 -44.24
C PRO A 217 -19.75 -0.79 -43.52
N HIS A 218 -18.65 -1.47 -43.20
CA HIS A 218 -18.67 -2.79 -42.55
C HIS A 218 -18.90 -2.71 -41.02
N ARG A 219 -18.82 -1.51 -40.42
CA ARG A 219 -19.08 -1.25 -38.99
C ARG A 219 -20.36 -0.46 -38.75
N LYS A 220 -21.24 -0.40 -39.77
CA LYS A 220 -22.49 0.37 -39.70
C LYS A 220 -23.41 -0.04 -38.54
N TRP A 221 -23.43 -1.33 -38.21
CA TRP A 221 -24.37 -1.91 -37.24
C TRP A 221 -23.73 -2.27 -35.91
N SER A 222 -22.42 -2.12 -35.78
CA SER A 222 -21.65 -2.36 -34.58
C SER A 222 -20.23 -1.81 -34.78
N PRO A 223 -19.61 -1.15 -33.77
CA PRO A 223 -18.23 -0.69 -33.86
C PRO A 223 -17.23 -1.87 -33.80
N LEU A 224 -17.72 -3.04 -33.38
CA LEU A 224 -16.97 -4.28 -33.24
C LEU A 224 -16.73 -4.96 -34.58
N MET A 225 -15.66 -5.75 -34.68
CA MET A 225 -15.35 -6.50 -35.90
C MET A 225 -14.51 -7.75 -35.60
N TYR A 226 -14.57 -8.71 -36.52
CA TYR A 226 -13.77 -9.93 -36.48
C TYR A 226 -12.26 -9.69 -36.58
N GLU A 227 -11.48 -10.64 -36.04
CA GLU A 227 -10.01 -10.61 -36.03
C GLU A 227 -9.40 -10.42 -37.43
N HIS A 228 -10.01 -10.97 -38.48
CA HIS A 228 -9.52 -10.81 -39.85
C HIS A 228 -9.68 -9.36 -40.36
N HIS A 229 -10.74 -8.65 -39.96
CA HIS A 229 -10.89 -7.23 -40.29
C HIS A 229 -9.89 -6.38 -39.51
N TRP A 230 -9.58 -6.75 -38.25
CA TRP A 230 -8.49 -6.17 -37.49
C TRP A 230 -7.14 -6.34 -38.19
N ASN A 231 -6.85 -7.56 -38.66
CA ASN A 231 -5.64 -7.83 -39.44
C ASN A 231 -5.53 -6.91 -40.66
N ASP A 232 -6.60 -6.81 -41.44
CA ASP A 232 -6.63 -6.00 -42.67
C ASP A 232 -6.42 -4.51 -42.40
N VAL A 233 -6.96 -3.98 -41.29
CA VAL A 233 -6.77 -2.56 -40.93
C VAL A 233 -5.37 -2.29 -40.40
N LEU A 234 -4.87 -3.16 -39.51
CA LEU A 234 -3.51 -3.05 -38.97
C LEU A 234 -2.47 -3.07 -40.10
N SER A 235 -2.58 -4.01 -41.04
CA SER A 235 -1.64 -4.12 -42.16
C SER A 235 -1.60 -2.86 -43.04
N ARG A 236 -2.75 -2.25 -43.33
CA ARG A 236 -2.79 -1.05 -44.20
C ARG A 236 -2.44 0.25 -43.47
N THR A 237 -2.45 0.28 -42.14
CA THR A 237 -2.15 1.48 -41.33
C THR A 237 -0.72 1.50 -40.79
N GLY A 238 0.19 0.72 -41.38
CA GLY A 238 1.61 0.74 -41.03
C GLY A 238 2.00 -0.21 -39.89
N PHE A 239 1.21 -1.25 -39.66
CA PHE A 239 1.59 -2.39 -38.81
C PHE A 239 1.74 -3.67 -39.64
N THR A 240 2.18 -4.76 -39.02
CA THR A 240 2.38 -6.07 -39.65
C THR A 240 1.10 -6.89 -39.84
N GLY A 241 -0.03 -6.46 -39.27
CA GLY A 241 -1.24 -7.28 -39.14
C GLY A 241 -1.32 -7.94 -37.76
N ASN A 242 -2.03 -9.06 -37.63
CA ASN A 242 -2.08 -9.80 -36.36
C ASN A 242 -0.86 -10.73 -36.25
N ASP A 243 0.19 -10.29 -35.55
CA ASP A 243 1.35 -11.15 -35.27
C ASP A 243 0.95 -12.29 -34.31
N VAL A 244 0.09 -11.96 -33.34
CA VAL A 244 -0.51 -12.88 -32.38
C VAL A 244 -1.98 -12.51 -32.20
N ALA A 245 -2.85 -13.51 -32.14
CA ALA A 245 -4.26 -13.36 -31.77
C ALA A 245 -4.62 -14.43 -30.71
N LEU A 246 -4.79 -14.00 -29.47
CA LEU A 246 -5.10 -14.87 -28.33
C LEU A 246 -6.58 -14.72 -27.96
N ARG A 247 -7.41 -15.60 -28.52
CA ARG A 247 -8.86 -15.67 -28.22
C ARG A 247 -9.11 -16.09 -26.79
N ASP A 248 -10.10 -15.51 -26.12
CA ASP A 248 -10.63 -15.94 -24.81
C ASP A 248 -10.92 -17.45 -24.77
N TRP A 249 -11.70 -17.96 -25.73
CA TRP A 249 -12.03 -19.37 -25.91
C TRP A 249 -11.65 -19.86 -27.31
N PRO A 250 -11.21 -21.13 -27.45
CA PRO A 250 -10.84 -21.67 -28.76
C PRO A 250 -12.05 -21.96 -29.67
N ASP A 251 -13.22 -22.16 -29.07
CA ASP A 251 -14.46 -22.49 -29.76
C ASP A 251 -15.18 -21.23 -30.29
N GLU A 252 -15.65 -21.27 -31.53
CA GLU A 252 -16.27 -20.11 -32.19
C GLU A 252 -17.58 -19.65 -31.52
N LEU A 253 -18.35 -20.56 -30.91
CA LEU A 253 -19.60 -20.20 -30.26
C LEU A 253 -19.39 -19.46 -28.93
N ASN A 254 -18.25 -19.72 -28.28
CA ASN A 254 -17.92 -19.13 -26.98
C ASN A 254 -16.88 -17.99 -27.09
N HIS A 255 -16.24 -17.83 -28.25
CA HIS A 255 -15.26 -16.79 -28.49
C HIS A 255 -15.91 -15.40 -28.57
N MET A 256 -15.47 -14.46 -27.74
CA MET A 256 -15.97 -13.09 -27.72
C MET A 256 -14.85 -12.05 -27.83
N THR A 257 -13.81 -12.17 -27.02
CA THR A 257 -12.69 -11.21 -26.98
C THR A 257 -11.37 -11.83 -27.41
N SER A 258 -10.49 -11.01 -27.97
CA SER A 258 -9.12 -11.39 -28.31
C SER A 258 -8.13 -10.36 -27.80
N VAL A 259 -6.97 -10.85 -27.36
CA VAL A 259 -5.76 -10.04 -27.27
C VAL A 259 -5.04 -10.13 -28.62
N LEU A 260 -4.91 -9.01 -29.31
CA LEU A 260 -4.22 -8.89 -30.59
C LEU A 260 -2.91 -8.14 -30.38
N VAL A 261 -1.82 -8.68 -30.90
CA VAL A 261 -0.50 -8.03 -30.88
C VAL A 261 -0.06 -7.77 -32.31
N SER A 262 0.38 -6.54 -32.56
CA SER A 262 0.84 -6.09 -33.87
C SER A 262 2.13 -5.29 -33.75
N THR A 263 3.02 -5.42 -34.74
CA THR A 263 4.30 -4.71 -34.76
C THR A 263 4.19 -3.46 -35.62
N ALA A 264 4.63 -2.33 -35.08
CA ALA A 264 4.80 -1.09 -35.81
C ALA A 264 5.84 -1.27 -36.94
N ALA A 265 5.38 -1.32 -38.19
CA ALA A 265 6.23 -1.60 -39.35
C ALA A 265 7.27 -0.49 -39.53
N GLY A 266 8.57 -0.83 -39.47
CA GLY A 266 9.69 0.08 -39.71
C GLY A 266 10.24 -0.04 -41.13
N LEU A 267 11.26 0.76 -41.46
CA LEU A 267 12.16 0.46 -42.59
C LEU A 267 12.57 -1.01 -42.45
N GLU A 268 12.29 -1.82 -43.47
CA GLU A 268 12.84 -3.17 -43.54
C GLU A 268 14.35 -3.05 -43.35
N VAL A 269 14.81 -3.45 -42.17
CA VAL A 269 16.24 -3.59 -41.95
C VAL A 269 16.59 -4.88 -42.65
N GLY A 270 16.94 -4.76 -43.93
CA GLY A 270 17.20 -5.90 -44.80
C GLY A 270 18.08 -6.90 -44.08
N THR A 271 17.61 -8.15 -44.00
CA THR A 271 18.28 -9.29 -43.37
C THR A 271 19.51 -9.75 -44.16
N LYS A 272 20.38 -8.83 -44.58
CA LYS A 272 21.69 -9.18 -45.12
C LYS A 272 22.66 -9.24 -43.95
N LEU A 273 23.41 -10.34 -43.79
CA LEU A 273 24.57 -10.37 -42.91
C LEU A 273 25.54 -9.26 -43.37
N VAL A 274 25.88 -8.33 -42.48
CA VAL A 274 26.79 -7.20 -42.80
C VAL A 274 28.23 -7.44 -42.30
N GLY A 275 28.57 -8.61 -41.74
CA GLY A 275 29.92 -8.88 -41.22
C GLY A 275 30.34 -10.35 -41.21
N ASN A 276 31.63 -10.60 -40.94
CA ASN A 276 32.18 -11.95 -40.81
C ASN A 276 31.59 -12.65 -39.58
N THR A 277 31.17 -13.91 -39.71
CA THR A 277 30.74 -14.76 -38.59
C THR A 277 31.82 -15.82 -38.33
N LEU A 278 32.26 -15.95 -37.09
CA LEU A 278 33.22 -16.94 -36.62
C LEU A 278 32.47 -18.01 -35.83
N LEU A 279 32.53 -19.26 -36.27
CA LEU A 279 32.02 -20.42 -35.53
C LEU A 279 33.22 -21.07 -34.83
N VAL A 280 33.32 -20.92 -33.52
CA VAL A 280 34.43 -21.49 -32.75
C VAL A 280 34.11 -22.94 -32.47
N ALA A 281 34.97 -23.86 -32.91
CA ALA A 281 34.83 -25.29 -32.70
C ALA A 281 36.22 -25.94 -32.60
N GLU A 282 36.38 -26.84 -31.64
CA GLU A 282 37.58 -27.66 -31.50
C GLU A 282 37.77 -28.58 -32.70
N HIS A 283 39.01 -28.70 -33.18
CA HIS A 283 39.32 -29.55 -34.33
C HIS A 283 39.10 -31.04 -34.04
N ASN A 284 39.22 -31.45 -32.78
CA ASN A 284 39.13 -32.85 -32.36
C ASN A 284 37.69 -33.29 -32.05
N SER A 285 36.71 -32.38 -32.11
CA SER A 285 35.31 -32.71 -31.82
C SER A 285 34.48 -32.94 -33.09
N ALA A 286 33.99 -34.16 -33.26
CA ALA A 286 33.06 -34.48 -34.35
C ALA A 286 31.69 -33.77 -34.18
N LEU A 287 31.21 -33.58 -32.95
CA LEU A 287 29.93 -32.92 -32.67
C LEU A 287 30.00 -31.42 -32.97
N GLN A 288 31.04 -30.74 -32.46
CA GLN A 288 31.22 -29.29 -32.67
C GLN A 288 31.43 -28.98 -34.15
N GLN A 289 32.26 -29.76 -34.84
CA GLN A 289 32.46 -29.60 -36.27
C GLN A 289 31.18 -29.90 -37.06
N GLY A 290 30.39 -30.89 -36.65
CA GLY A 290 29.07 -31.18 -37.24
C GLY A 290 28.10 -30.00 -37.13
N VAL A 291 27.97 -29.43 -35.93
CA VAL A 291 27.12 -28.26 -35.65
C VAL A 291 27.63 -27.02 -36.38
N ALA A 292 28.94 -26.76 -36.34
CA ALA A 292 29.56 -25.63 -37.04
C ALA A 292 29.30 -25.68 -38.55
N ASN A 293 29.42 -26.85 -39.17
CA ASN A 293 29.15 -27.02 -40.60
C ASN A 293 27.65 -26.86 -40.93
N GLY A 294 26.76 -27.37 -40.08
CA GLY A 294 25.30 -27.18 -40.22
C GLY A 294 24.89 -25.71 -40.10
N LEU A 295 25.42 -25.00 -39.11
CA LEU A 295 25.21 -23.56 -38.92
C LEU A 295 25.77 -22.75 -40.08
N ARG A 296 26.97 -23.08 -40.55
CA ARG A 296 27.58 -22.42 -41.72
C ARG A 296 26.68 -22.55 -42.95
N ALA A 297 26.17 -23.74 -43.24
CA ALA A 297 25.27 -23.97 -44.38
C ALA A 297 23.96 -23.17 -44.24
N ALA A 298 23.32 -23.21 -43.07
CA ALA A 298 22.05 -22.51 -42.82
C ALA A 298 22.19 -20.97 -42.85
N LEU A 299 23.28 -20.44 -42.28
CA LEU A 299 23.55 -19.00 -42.28
C LEU A 299 23.78 -18.49 -43.70
N LEU A 300 24.53 -19.23 -44.53
CA LEU A 300 24.74 -18.90 -45.95
C LEU A 300 23.43 -19.00 -46.76
N ASP A 301 22.60 -20.03 -46.53
CA ASP A 301 21.29 -20.17 -47.19
C ASP A 301 20.34 -19.00 -46.83
N SER A 302 20.34 -18.59 -45.56
CA SER A 302 19.55 -17.45 -45.08
C SER A 302 20.03 -16.08 -45.59
N ALA A 303 21.27 -16.00 -46.11
CA ALA A 303 21.87 -14.77 -46.60
C ALA A 303 21.70 -14.56 -48.12
N GLY A 304 21.16 -15.55 -48.84
CA GLY A 304 20.91 -15.51 -50.29
C GLY A 304 22.13 -15.91 -51.14
N GLY A 305 21.88 -16.47 -52.32
CA GLY A 305 22.85 -17.22 -53.15
C GLY A 305 24.10 -16.49 -53.71
N ASP A 306 24.30 -15.20 -53.41
CA ASP A 306 25.48 -14.41 -53.81
C ASP A 306 26.44 -14.11 -52.63
N THR A 307 26.31 -14.79 -51.49
CA THR A 307 27.16 -14.53 -50.31
C THR A 307 28.57 -15.14 -50.47
N PRO A 308 29.66 -14.39 -50.17
CA PRO A 308 31.02 -14.92 -50.18
C PRO A 308 31.19 -16.06 -49.17
N SER A 309 31.79 -17.17 -49.57
CA SER A 309 32.03 -18.35 -48.71
C SER A 309 32.91 -18.09 -47.47
N GLY A 310 33.59 -16.93 -47.41
CA GLY A 310 34.38 -16.46 -46.27
C GLY A 310 33.60 -15.63 -45.24
N LEU A 311 32.31 -15.39 -45.46
CA LEU A 311 31.45 -14.63 -44.54
C LEU A 311 31.12 -15.41 -43.26
N VAL A 312 31.23 -16.74 -43.28
CA VAL A 312 31.10 -17.60 -42.11
C VAL A 312 32.30 -18.56 -42.07
N THR A 313 33.17 -18.40 -41.09
CA THR A 313 34.44 -19.12 -40.93
C THR A 313 34.41 -19.95 -39.66
N ILE A 314 34.88 -21.20 -39.72
CA ILE A 314 35.04 -22.06 -38.53
C ILE A 314 36.47 -21.89 -38.04
N VAL A 315 36.65 -21.58 -36.76
CA VAL A 315 37.95 -21.31 -36.13
C VAL A 315 38.08 -22.09 -34.82
N THR A 316 39.31 -22.28 -34.34
CA THR A 316 39.57 -22.79 -32.98
C THR A 316 39.55 -21.66 -31.94
N PRO A 317 39.39 -21.96 -30.64
CA PRO A 317 39.43 -20.94 -29.58
C PRO A 317 40.67 -20.06 -29.63
N ASP A 318 41.85 -20.64 -29.90
CA ASP A 318 43.12 -19.91 -29.96
C ASP A 318 43.18 -18.92 -31.14
N GLU A 319 42.54 -19.26 -32.27
CA GLU A 319 42.48 -18.42 -33.48
C GLU A 319 41.55 -17.21 -33.33
N VAL A 320 40.64 -17.21 -32.34
CA VAL A 320 39.72 -16.08 -32.08
C VAL A 320 40.49 -14.84 -31.62
N ILE A 321 41.59 -15.03 -30.88
CA ILE A 321 42.41 -13.94 -30.32
C ILE A 321 43.03 -13.11 -31.45
N ASP A 322 43.52 -13.77 -32.51
CA ASP A 322 44.16 -13.13 -33.66
C ASP A 322 43.15 -12.41 -34.58
N LEU A 323 41.86 -12.77 -34.50
CA LEU A 323 40.77 -12.21 -35.32
C LEU A 323 39.99 -11.07 -34.62
N SER A 324 40.37 -10.74 -33.38
CA SER A 324 39.70 -9.77 -32.48
C SER A 324 39.71 -8.29 -32.96
N THR A 325 40.28 -8.00 -34.12
CA THR A 325 40.45 -6.63 -34.67
C THR A 325 39.42 -6.25 -35.74
N GLN A 326 38.56 -7.18 -36.18
CA GLN A 326 37.49 -6.92 -37.16
C GLN A 326 36.10 -7.07 -36.52
N GLU A 327 35.12 -6.27 -36.95
CA GLU A 327 33.71 -6.46 -36.57
C GLU A 327 33.22 -7.83 -37.07
N SER A 328 33.18 -8.80 -36.16
CA SER A 328 32.79 -10.18 -36.46
C SER A 328 31.82 -10.71 -35.39
N LEU A 329 30.83 -11.50 -35.82
CA LEU A 329 29.94 -12.24 -34.92
C LEU A 329 30.60 -13.55 -34.53
N CYS A 330 30.85 -13.80 -33.25
CA CYS A 330 31.41 -15.06 -32.78
C CYS A 330 30.32 -15.98 -32.22
N ILE A 331 30.31 -17.27 -32.57
CA ILE A 331 29.43 -18.33 -32.03
C ILE A 331 30.33 -19.42 -31.44
N PHE A 332 30.30 -19.61 -30.13
CA PHE A 332 31.20 -20.51 -29.42
C PHE A 332 30.57 -21.89 -29.17
N LEU A 333 31.12 -22.94 -29.78
CA LEU A 333 30.63 -24.32 -29.71
C LEU A 333 31.41 -25.29 -28.79
N PRO A 334 32.57 -24.97 -28.17
CA PRO A 334 33.26 -25.90 -27.28
C PRO A 334 32.48 -26.47 -26.07
N GLU A 335 31.39 -25.86 -25.64
CA GLU A 335 30.50 -26.39 -24.57
C GLU A 335 29.69 -27.63 -24.97
N LEU A 336 29.67 -28.00 -26.26
CA LEU A 336 28.74 -29.01 -26.79
C LEU A 336 29.08 -30.45 -26.37
N ASP A 337 30.36 -30.84 -26.30
CA ASP A 337 30.74 -32.24 -26.03
C ASP A 337 30.77 -32.57 -24.54
N HIS A 338 31.35 -31.64 -23.79
CA HIS A 338 31.55 -31.74 -22.37
C HIS A 338 31.27 -30.38 -21.78
N PRO A 339 30.65 -30.31 -20.58
CA PRO A 339 30.51 -29.06 -19.86
C PRO A 339 31.91 -28.58 -19.46
N PHE A 340 32.53 -27.84 -20.37
CA PHE A 340 33.81 -27.19 -20.21
C PHE A 340 33.74 -26.29 -18.96
N LEU A 341 32.59 -25.64 -18.71
CA LEU A 341 32.28 -24.86 -17.49
C LEU A 341 32.29 -25.65 -16.16
N SER A 342 32.00 -26.95 -16.17
CA SER A 342 31.76 -27.71 -14.92
C SER A 342 33.01 -28.29 -14.27
N ASN A 343 34.10 -28.42 -15.02
CA ASN A 343 35.35 -29.08 -14.59
C ASN A 343 36.57 -28.14 -14.67
N ILE A 344 36.35 -26.83 -14.60
CA ILE A 344 37.37 -25.80 -14.86
C ILE A 344 38.20 -25.47 -13.61
N ASP A 345 39.52 -25.32 -13.79
CA ASP A 345 40.45 -24.85 -12.75
C ASP A 345 40.61 -23.32 -12.75
N SER A 346 41.29 -22.79 -11.73
CA SER A 346 41.44 -21.36 -11.46
C SER A 346 42.11 -20.54 -12.56
N THR A 347 42.74 -21.18 -13.56
CA THR A 347 43.38 -20.47 -14.69
C THR A 347 42.43 -20.32 -15.88
N ALA A 348 41.42 -21.19 -16.00
CA ALA A 348 40.39 -21.12 -17.05
C ALA A 348 39.16 -20.28 -16.66
N PHE A 349 38.92 -20.06 -15.36
CA PHE A 349 37.81 -19.25 -14.83
C PHE A 349 37.82 -17.78 -15.32
N GLU A 350 38.99 -17.22 -15.65
CA GLU A 350 39.12 -15.85 -16.13
C GLU A 350 38.73 -15.67 -17.62
N LEU A 351 38.55 -16.75 -18.40
CA LEU A 351 38.79 -16.69 -19.85
C LEU A 351 37.60 -16.73 -20.83
N VAL A 352 36.33 -16.93 -20.45
CA VAL A 352 35.21 -16.85 -21.46
C VAL A 352 33.96 -16.09 -21.03
N VAL A 353 33.33 -16.31 -19.88
CA VAL A 353 32.22 -15.43 -19.45
C VAL A 353 32.78 -14.14 -18.85
N GLY A 354 33.82 -14.25 -18.02
CA GLY A 354 34.64 -13.13 -17.57
C GLY A 354 35.27 -12.41 -18.75
N PHE A 355 35.97 -13.13 -19.64
CA PHE A 355 36.57 -12.57 -20.85
C PHE A 355 35.58 -12.01 -21.87
N ALA A 356 34.44 -12.65 -22.15
CA ALA A 356 33.42 -12.09 -23.02
C ALA A 356 32.84 -10.82 -22.41
N ARG A 357 32.60 -10.78 -21.10
CA ARG A 357 32.19 -9.55 -20.39
C ARG A 357 33.28 -8.48 -20.41
N SER A 358 34.55 -8.86 -20.22
CA SER A 358 35.71 -7.97 -20.27
C SER A 358 35.92 -7.41 -21.68
N ILE A 359 35.92 -8.24 -22.73
CA ILE A 359 35.98 -7.82 -24.13
C ILE A 359 34.79 -6.93 -24.49
N ARG A 360 33.56 -7.29 -24.10
CA ARG A 360 32.37 -6.44 -24.32
C ARG A 360 32.54 -5.07 -23.65
N SER A 361 33.17 -5.03 -22.47
CA SER A 361 33.43 -3.80 -21.72
C SER A 361 34.63 -2.98 -22.25
N GLU A 362 35.66 -3.63 -22.79
CA GLU A 362 36.93 -3.00 -23.20
C GLU A 362 36.96 -2.65 -24.70
N ASN A 363 36.24 -3.40 -25.53
CA ASN A 363 36.16 -3.23 -26.98
C ASN A 363 34.70 -3.16 -27.44
N GLY A 364 34.09 -2.00 -27.25
CA GLY A 364 32.68 -1.75 -27.62
C GLY A 364 32.35 -1.82 -29.13
N SER A 365 33.33 -2.12 -29.99
CA SER A 365 33.14 -2.42 -31.43
C SER A 365 33.04 -3.92 -31.73
N PHE A 366 33.47 -4.79 -30.81
CA PHE A 366 33.45 -6.24 -31.02
C PHE A 366 32.18 -6.86 -30.42
N ARG A 367 31.37 -7.52 -31.24
CA ARG A 367 30.10 -8.16 -30.83
C ARG A 367 30.31 -9.65 -30.57
N PHE A 368 30.46 -10.00 -29.29
CA PHE A 368 30.63 -11.39 -28.85
C PHE A 368 29.33 -11.95 -28.27
N THR A 369 28.57 -12.70 -29.07
CA THR A 369 27.30 -13.34 -28.67
C THR A 369 27.54 -14.77 -28.20
N THR A 370 26.93 -15.15 -27.09
CA THR A 370 27.01 -16.50 -26.51
C THR A 370 25.65 -17.17 -26.59
N LEU A 371 25.62 -18.42 -27.04
CA LEU A 371 24.42 -19.27 -27.07
C LEU A 371 24.75 -20.59 -26.38
N ALA A 372 24.23 -20.78 -25.18
CA ALA A 372 24.23 -22.07 -24.50
C ALA A 372 23.04 -22.90 -24.99
N LEU A 373 23.18 -24.23 -25.07
CA LEU A 373 22.16 -25.14 -25.59
C LEU A 373 22.02 -26.30 -24.57
N GLU A 374 20.80 -26.55 -24.07
CA GLU A 374 20.57 -27.53 -23.00
C GLU A 374 20.40 -28.97 -23.52
N SER A 375 19.88 -29.17 -24.73
CA SER A 375 19.67 -30.49 -25.33
C SER A 375 19.98 -30.50 -26.84
N PHE A 376 20.71 -31.53 -27.29
CA PHE A 376 21.24 -31.64 -28.66
C PHE A 376 20.59 -32.73 -29.50
N THR A 377 19.40 -33.18 -29.13
CA THR A 377 18.80 -34.35 -29.78
C THR A 377 18.38 -34.10 -31.24
N GLU A 378 18.20 -32.85 -31.67
CA GLU A 378 17.91 -32.50 -33.07
C GLU A 378 18.71 -31.27 -33.58
N PRO A 379 19.62 -31.44 -34.56
CA PRO A 379 20.39 -30.34 -35.16
C PRO A 379 19.53 -29.23 -35.80
N SER A 380 18.34 -29.54 -36.30
CA SER A 380 17.37 -28.57 -36.84
C SER A 380 16.89 -27.57 -35.79
N LEU A 381 16.70 -28.01 -34.53
CA LEU A 381 16.30 -27.15 -33.43
C LEU A 381 17.44 -26.19 -33.06
N VAL A 382 18.67 -26.68 -33.02
CA VAL A 382 19.89 -25.87 -32.79
C VAL A 382 19.99 -24.76 -33.84
N VAL A 383 19.84 -25.09 -35.12
CA VAL A 383 19.85 -24.08 -36.20
C VAL A 383 18.71 -23.08 -36.01
N SER A 384 17.49 -23.53 -35.70
CA SER A 384 16.36 -22.62 -35.51
C SER A 384 16.58 -21.66 -34.33
N SER A 385 17.17 -22.15 -33.24
CA SER A 385 17.50 -21.36 -32.05
C SER A 385 18.66 -20.41 -32.31
N THR A 386 19.67 -20.80 -33.07
CA THR A 386 20.74 -19.88 -33.50
C THR A 386 20.22 -18.77 -34.43
N VAL A 387 19.29 -19.10 -35.33
CA VAL A 387 18.63 -18.10 -36.19
C VAL A 387 17.71 -17.17 -35.39
N LYS A 388 17.00 -17.68 -34.37
CA LYS A 388 16.15 -16.88 -33.47
C LYS A 388 16.95 -16.06 -32.46
N ALA A 389 18.13 -16.54 -32.04
CA ALA A 389 19.08 -15.84 -31.15
C ALA A 389 19.81 -14.69 -31.86
N LYS A 390 19.31 -14.25 -33.02
CA LYS A 390 19.70 -13.00 -33.65
C LYS A 390 19.21 -11.82 -32.81
N PRO A 391 20.13 -11.00 -32.31
CA PRO A 391 19.93 -9.56 -32.37
C PRO A 391 20.96 -8.98 -33.33
N ALA A 392 20.49 -8.19 -34.29
CA ALA A 392 21.31 -7.33 -35.14
C ALA A 392 22.36 -8.02 -36.04
N THR A 393 21.93 -8.70 -37.12
CA THR A 393 22.77 -8.79 -38.35
C THR A 393 22.74 -7.50 -39.18
N THR A 394 22.13 -6.44 -38.66
CA THR A 394 21.94 -5.16 -39.32
C THR A 394 22.57 -4.07 -38.50
N LEU A 395 23.23 -3.11 -39.17
CA LEU A 395 23.64 -1.82 -38.63
C LEU A 395 22.45 -1.14 -37.92
N GLN A 396 22.21 -1.49 -36.65
CA GLN A 396 21.32 -0.73 -35.80
C GLN A 396 22.14 0.39 -35.17
N PRO A 397 21.62 1.62 -35.11
CA PRO A 397 22.23 2.68 -34.32
C PRO A 397 22.52 2.17 -32.90
N ARG A 398 23.60 2.67 -32.30
CA ARG A 398 24.12 2.31 -30.96
C ARG A 398 23.11 2.36 -29.80
N GLU A 399 21.87 2.80 -30.05
CA GLU A 399 20.80 3.07 -29.08
C GLU A 399 19.84 1.88 -28.86
N VAL A 400 19.96 0.78 -29.61
CA VAL A 400 19.15 -0.44 -29.37
C VAL A 400 19.91 -1.40 -28.46
N VAL A 401 19.30 -1.79 -27.34
CA VAL A 401 19.83 -2.82 -26.44
C VAL A 401 19.81 -4.17 -27.18
N VAL A 402 20.99 -4.75 -27.35
CA VAL A 402 21.22 -6.03 -28.04
C VAL A 402 21.56 -7.06 -26.97
N GLU A 403 20.87 -8.20 -26.98
CA GLU A 403 21.17 -9.30 -26.06
C GLU A 403 22.40 -10.07 -26.54
N ASP A 404 23.41 -10.22 -25.70
CA ASP A 404 24.63 -10.92 -26.07
C ASP A 404 24.73 -12.32 -25.44
N GLU A 405 23.78 -12.69 -24.56
CA GLU A 405 23.76 -13.99 -23.85
C GLU A 405 22.41 -14.67 -24.00
N PHE A 406 22.42 -15.85 -24.64
CA PHE A 406 21.25 -16.69 -24.85
C PHE A 406 21.48 -18.09 -24.28
N THR A 407 20.41 -18.70 -23.79
CA THR A 407 20.36 -20.12 -23.44
C THR A 407 19.13 -20.74 -24.08
N GLU A 408 19.32 -21.76 -24.91
CA GLU A 408 18.23 -22.56 -25.46
C GLU A 408 17.86 -23.68 -24.48
N ARG A 409 16.57 -23.81 -24.21
CA ARG A 409 15.98 -24.87 -23.41
C ARG A 409 14.69 -25.35 -24.07
N ASN A 410 14.58 -26.63 -24.40
CA ASN A 410 13.39 -27.26 -24.97
C ASN A 410 12.79 -26.55 -26.20
N GLY A 411 13.63 -26.06 -27.11
CA GLY A 411 13.27 -25.33 -28.34
C GLY A 411 12.99 -23.84 -28.14
N VAL A 412 13.16 -23.30 -26.93
CA VAL A 412 12.87 -21.91 -26.56
C VAL A 412 14.16 -21.20 -26.13
N LEU A 413 14.33 -19.95 -26.57
CA LEU A 413 15.47 -19.12 -26.18
C LEU A 413 15.15 -18.31 -24.93
N PHE A 414 16.05 -18.40 -23.96
CA PHE A 414 16.06 -17.67 -22.72
C PHE A 414 17.20 -16.66 -22.74
N ILE A 415 16.99 -15.53 -22.05
CA ILE A 415 18.00 -14.50 -21.80
C ILE A 415 18.19 -14.36 -20.29
N ASN A 416 19.41 -14.02 -19.88
CA ASN A 416 19.73 -13.86 -18.47
C ASN A 416 19.28 -12.48 -17.95
N ARG A 417 18.73 -12.47 -16.73
CA ARG A 417 18.43 -11.24 -15.97
C ARG A 417 18.88 -11.41 -14.53
N VAL A 418 19.35 -10.31 -13.95
CA VAL A 418 19.62 -10.21 -12.52
C VAL A 418 18.36 -9.67 -11.86
N VAL A 419 17.83 -10.43 -10.91
CA VAL A 419 16.67 -10.05 -10.10
C VAL A 419 17.05 -10.07 -8.62
N GLU A 420 16.32 -9.31 -7.83
CA GLU A 420 16.43 -9.35 -6.38
C GLU A 420 15.95 -10.72 -5.87
N ALA A 421 16.64 -11.28 -4.87
CA ALA A 421 16.29 -12.56 -4.26
C ALA A 421 15.75 -12.29 -2.85
N ASN A 422 14.47 -11.88 -2.76
CA ASN A 422 13.91 -11.42 -1.51
C ASN A 422 13.83 -12.53 -0.47
N TYR A 423 13.52 -13.77 -0.87
CA TYR A 423 13.58 -14.92 0.05
C TYR A 423 14.96 -15.08 0.74
N ILE A 424 16.06 -14.75 0.06
CA ILE A 424 17.40 -14.79 0.65
C ILE A 424 17.60 -13.58 1.57
N ASN A 425 17.17 -12.39 1.14
CA ASN A 425 17.22 -11.18 1.96
C ASN A 425 16.45 -11.40 3.28
N ASP A 426 15.28 -12.04 3.21
CA ASP A 426 14.43 -12.37 4.35
C ASP A 426 15.09 -13.43 5.24
N ASP A 427 15.63 -14.53 4.70
CA ASP A 427 16.36 -15.54 5.49
C ASP A 427 17.59 -14.94 6.18
N ILE A 428 18.34 -14.08 5.48
CA ILE A 428 19.46 -13.35 6.07
C ILE A 428 18.96 -12.41 7.16
N ALA A 429 17.89 -11.64 6.91
CA ALA A 429 17.32 -10.70 7.86
C ALA A 429 16.81 -11.42 9.12
N HIS A 430 16.12 -12.54 8.97
CA HIS A 430 15.69 -13.42 10.06
C HIS A 430 16.85 -13.95 10.91
N ARG A 431 18.01 -14.22 10.29
CA ARG A 431 19.19 -14.74 10.99
C ARG A 431 20.08 -13.66 11.61
N THR A 432 20.03 -12.43 11.08
CA THR A 432 20.92 -11.33 11.51
C THR A 432 20.23 -10.27 12.37
N TYR A 433 18.92 -10.06 12.22
CA TYR A 433 18.18 -9.10 13.05
C TYR A 433 17.46 -9.80 14.21
N LEU A 434 17.59 -9.22 15.40
CA LEU A 434 16.82 -9.57 16.60
C LEU A 434 15.32 -9.65 16.27
N GLN A 435 14.75 -10.87 16.31
CA GLN A 435 13.32 -11.23 16.24
C GLN A 435 12.38 -10.13 15.68
N GLN A 436 12.09 -10.22 14.38
CA GLN A 436 10.95 -9.52 13.77
C GLN A 436 9.65 -9.91 14.50
N ALA A 437 8.74 -8.94 14.64
CA ALA A 437 7.43 -9.21 15.20
C ALA A 437 6.60 -10.01 14.19
N GLU A 438 6.04 -11.13 14.60
CA GLU A 438 5.13 -11.93 13.77
C GLU A 438 3.69 -11.83 14.31
N LEU A 439 2.71 -11.80 13.41
CA LEU A 439 1.31 -11.94 13.79
C LEU A 439 1.05 -13.37 14.26
N GLN A 440 0.57 -13.51 15.50
CA GLN A 440 0.28 -14.80 16.13
C GLN A 440 -1.14 -14.78 16.71
N PRO A 441 -1.85 -15.92 16.73
CA PRO A 441 -3.13 -16.03 17.42
C PRO A 441 -3.00 -15.69 18.90
N TRP A 442 -4.05 -15.08 19.48
CA TRP A 442 -4.10 -14.71 20.90
C TRP A 442 -4.35 -15.92 21.84
N ASP A 443 -3.64 -17.03 21.65
CA ASP A 443 -3.59 -18.19 22.58
C ASP A 443 -2.26 -18.22 23.33
N VAL A 444 -1.90 -17.07 23.91
CA VAL A 444 -0.60 -16.89 24.56
C VAL A 444 -0.70 -17.35 26.01
N LYS A 445 -0.21 -18.56 26.30
CA LYS A 445 -0.15 -19.14 27.66
C LYS A 445 1.03 -18.62 28.49
N ARG A 446 1.95 -17.89 27.88
CA ARG A 446 3.13 -17.31 28.52
C ARG A 446 2.88 -15.84 28.86
N PRO A 447 3.52 -15.29 29.90
CA PRO A 447 3.44 -13.86 30.20
C PRO A 447 3.95 -13.00 29.03
N ILE A 448 3.16 -12.02 28.60
CA ILE A 448 3.57 -11.06 27.57
C ILE A 448 3.24 -9.63 27.98
N LYS A 449 3.99 -8.68 27.44
CA LYS A 449 3.78 -7.23 27.59
C LYS A 449 3.87 -6.52 26.26
N LEU A 450 3.12 -5.44 26.09
CA LEU A 450 3.23 -4.55 24.95
C LEU A 450 4.45 -3.64 25.12
N THR A 451 5.27 -3.53 24.09
CA THR A 451 6.40 -2.59 24.02
C THR A 451 6.37 -1.87 22.69
N ILE A 452 7.05 -0.73 22.61
CA ILE A 452 7.36 -0.04 21.36
C ILE A 452 8.85 -0.23 21.07
N ALA A 453 9.22 -0.72 19.88
CA ALA A 453 10.62 -0.95 19.56
C ALA A 453 11.35 0.37 19.27
N SER A 454 10.69 1.27 18.53
CA SER A 454 11.22 2.59 18.16
C SER A 454 10.19 3.67 18.51
N PRO A 455 10.30 4.33 19.68
CA PRO A 455 9.44 5.46 20.03
C PRO A 455 9.37 6.51 18.90
N GLY A 456 8.16 6.93 18.53
CA GLY A 456 7.87 7.78 17.37
C GLY A 456 7.35 7.03 16.14
N LEU A 457 7.58 5.72 16.04
CA LEU A 457 7.10 4.84 14.98
C LEU A 457 6.07 3.85 15.53
N LEU A 458 4.78 4.19 15.42
CA LEU A 458 3.69 3.45 16.07
C LEU A 458 3.49 2.02 15.52
N ASP A 459 3.92 1.77 14.29
CA ASP A 459 3.97 0.46 13.64
C ASP A 459 4.98 -0.50 14.30
N THR A 460 5.84 0.02 15.19
CA THR A 460 6.80 -0.80 15.96
C THR A 460 6.27 -1.28 17.32
N LEU A 461 4.98 -1.04 17.61
CA LEU A 461 4.31 -1.64 18.76
C LEU A 461 4.19 -3.15 18.59
N LYS A 462 4.69 -3.91 19.58
CA LYS A 462 4.68 -5.38 19.55
C LYS A 462 4.58 -5.97 20.94
N PHE A 463 3.97 -7.15 21.02
CA PHE A 463 4.03 -7.96 22.24
C PHE A 463 5.36 -8.70 22.33
N VAL A 464 5.97 -8.69 23.52
CA VAL A 464 7.19 -9.43 23.84
C VAL A 464 6.96 -10.26 25.09
N ASP A 465 7.78 -11.30 25.28
CA ASP A 465 7.75 -12.11 26.50
C ASP A 465 8.06 -11.24 27.72
N ASP A 466 7.19 -11.33 28.73
CA ASP A 466 7.37 -10.59 29.97
C ASP A 466 8.26 -11.37 30.94
N THR A 467 9.55 -11.07 30.89
CA THR A 467 10.58 -11.64 31.77
C THR A 467 10.58 -11.03 33.17
N GLU A 468 9.79 -9.98 33.42
CA GLU A 468 9.70 -9.33 34.73
C GLU A 468 8.70 -10.00 35.68
N VAL A 469 7.89 -10.94 35.18
CA VAL A 469 6.96 -11.69 36.03
C VAL A 469 7.78 -12.62 36.94
N THR A 470 8.08 -12.13 38.14
CA THR A 470 8.87 -12.86 39.14
C THR A 470 8.09 -14.02 39.75
N GLU A 471 8.78 -15.09 40.15
CA GLU A 471 8.15 -16.15 40.95
C GLU A 471 7.76 -15.66 42.36
N VAL A 472 8.42 -14.64 42.90
CA VAL A 472 8.18 -14.12 44.25
C VAL A 472 7.50 -12.76 44.20
N LEU A 473 6.29 -12.68 44.76
CA LEU A 473 5.52 -11.45 44.90
C LEU A 473 5.91 -10.72 46.21
N ALA A 474 6.05 -9.39 46.15
CA ALA A 474 6.34 -8.60 47.34
C ALA A 474 5.23 -8.73 48.42
N PRO A 475 5.54 -8.65 49.72
CA PRO A 475 4.59 -8.96 50.79
C PRO A 475 3.27 -8.19 50.73
N ASP A 476 3.27 -6.95 50.26
CA ASP A 476 2.11 -6.05 50.20
C ASP A 476 1.55 -5.86 48.78
N HIS A 477 1.95 -6.72 47.84
CA HIS A 477 1.50 -6.65 46.45
C HIS A 477 0.44 -7.70 46.12
N VAL A 478 -0.34 -7.40 45.08
CA VAL A 478 -1.34 -8.27 44.47
C VAL A 478 -0.94 -8.51 43.02
N GLU A 479 -0.94 -9.77 42.58
CA GLU A 479 -0.82 -10.12 41.16
C GLU A 479 -2.23 -10.25 40.56
N ILE A 480 -2.48 -9.48 39.50
CA ILE A 480 -3.75 -9.42 38.79
C ILE A 480 -3.53 -9.98 37.39
N GLU A 481 -4.33 -10.99 37.02
CA GLU A 481 -4.50 -11.38 35.62
C GLU A 481 -5.37 -10.33 34.93
N VAL A 482 -4.76 -9.57 34.03
CA VAL A 482 -5.40 -8.44 33.35
C VAL A 482 -6.43 -8.97 32.36
N LYS A 483 -7.68 -8.51 32.51
CA LYS A 483 -8.78 -8.79 31.57
C LYS A 483 -9.09 -7.59 30.70
N ALA A 484 -8.88 -6.38 31.21
CA ALA A 484 -8.99 -5.13 30.47
C ALA A 484 -7.98 -4.10 30.98
N THR A 485 -7.48 -3.26 30.08
CA THR A 485 -6.63 -2.10 30.38
C THR A 485 -7.05 -0.97 29.45
N SER A 486 -7.00 0.26 29.93
CA SER A 486 -7.42 1.44 29.19
C SER A 486 -6.21 2.22 28.67
N MET A 487 -6.38 2.83 27.51
CA MET A 487 -5.38 3.72 26.93
C MET A 487 -5.62 5.15 27.39
N ASN A 488 -4.59 5.76 27.96
CA ASN A 488 -4.57 7.13 28.42
C ASN A 488 -3.77 8.02 27.47
N PHE A 489 -3.97 9.34 27.55
CA PHE A 489 -3.22 10.30 26.71
C PHE A 489 -1.71 10.23 26.94
N LEU A 490 -1.30 9.87 28.16
CA LEU A 490 0.09 9.63 28.51
C LEU A 490 0.72 8.53 27.64
N ASP A 491 0.03 7.42 27.41
CA ASP A 491 0.55 6.29 26.64
C ASP A 491 0.85 6.69 25.20
N VAL A 492 -0.04 7.49 24.60
CA VAL A 492 0.15 8.05 23.26
C VAL A 492 1.37 8.96 23.21
N MET A 493 1.53 9.84 24.20
CA MET A 493 2.66 10.77 24.26
C MET A 493 4.00 10.07 24.48
N ILE A 494 4.01 8.98 25.25
CA ILE A 494 5.17 8.10 25.41
C ILE A 494 5.49 7.39 24.10
N ALA A 495 4.49 6.79 23.46
CA ALA A 495 4.66 6.07 22.20
C ALA A 495 5.15 7.00 21.06
N LEU A 496 4.76 8.28 21.07
CA LEU A 496 5.22 9.29 20.12
C LEU A 496 6.56 9.96 20.50
N ALA A 497 7.26 9.46 21.53
CA ALA A 497 8.52 10.00 22.04
C ALA A 497 8.46 11.47 22.51
N GLN A 498 7.27 11.96 22.88
CA GLN A 498 7.08 13.33 23.39
C GLN A 498 7.27 13.42 24.91
N ILE A 499 7.20 12.29 25.61
CA ILE A 499 7.44 12.17 27.06
C ILE A 499 8.50 11.08 27.28
N PRO A 500 9.58 11.35 28.04
CA PRO A 500 10.72 10.44 28.20
C PRO A 500 10.47 9.37 29.29
N GLU A 501 9.34 8.68 29.23
CA GLU A 501 9.03 7.54 30.08
C GLU A 501 9.13 6.23 29.28
N ASN A 502 9.32 5.10 29.96
CA ASN A 502 9.59 3.80 29.33
C ASN A 502 8.55 2.71 29.66
N PHE A 503 7.33 3.10 30.02
CA PHE A 503 6.23 2.18 30.34
C PHE A 503 4.97 2.52 29.55
N LEU A 504 4.07 1.55 29.39
CA LEU A 504 2.74 1.75 28.79
C LEU A 504 1.64 1.18 29.70
N GLY A 505 0.57 1.94 29.86
CA GLY A 505 -0.55 1.65 30.73
C GLY A 505 -0.31 2.13 32.15
N ALA A 506 -1.37 2.68 32.77
CA ALA A 506 -1.38 3.13 34.15
C ALA A 506 -2.53 2.54 34.99
N GLU A 507 -3.34 1.65 34.40
CA GLU A 507 -4.47 1.02 35.05
C GLU A 507 -4.95 -0.28 34.40
N CYS A 508 -5.66 -1.10 35.17
CA CYS A 508 -6.26 -2.33 34.67
C CYS A 508 -7.48 -2.75 35.48
N ALA A 509 -8.24 -3.70 34.93
CA ALA A 509 -9.19 -4.52 35.64
C ALA A 509 -8.98 -5.99 35.30
N GLY A 510 -9.23 -6.87 36.27
CA GLY A 510 -8.92 -8.27 36.13
C GLY A 510 -9.24 -9.12 37.36
N ILE A 511 -8.61 -10.28 37.42
CA ILE A 511 -8.84 -11.28 38.46
C ILE A 511 -7.56 -11.41 39.30
N VAL A 512 -7.69 -11.38 40.63
CA VAL A 512 -6.57 -11.65 41.53
C VAL A 512 -6.12 -13.10 41.33
N ARG A 513 -4.85 -13.28 40.97
CA ARG A 513 -4.24 -14.60 40.80
C ARG A 513 -3.52 -15.08 42.05
N ARG A 514 -2.80 -14.17 42.73
CA ARG A 514 -2.13 -14.44 44.01
C ARG A 514 -1.85 -13.15 44.75
N VAL A 515 -1.60 -13.28 46.06
CA VAL A 515 -1.38 -12.15 46.96
C VAL A 515 -0.10 -12.33 47.77
N GLY A 516 0.54 -11.23 48.11
CA GLY A 516 1.71 -11.20 48.98
C GLY A 516 1.36 -11.61 50.41
N SER A 517 2.38 -12.01 51.19
CA SER A 517 2.20 -12.56 52.54
C SER A 517 1.56 -11.62 53.57
N SER A 518 1.59 -10.30 53.33
CA SER A 518 1.00 -9.27 54.19
C SER A 518 -0.38 -8.80 53.73
N VAL A 519 -0.83 -9.20 52.54
CA VAL A 519 -2.13 -8.81 51.99
C VAL A 519 -3.24 -9.63 52.64
N THR A 520 -4.23 -8.95 53.21
CA THR A 520 -5.35 -9.59 53.92
C THR A 520 -6.72 -9.25 53.32
N ARG A 521 -6.78 -8.23 52.46
CA ARG A 521 -8.03 -7.67 51.92
C ARG A 521 -8.54 -8.38 50.66
N PHE A 522 -7.65 -9.09 49.95
CA PHE A 522 -7.94 -9.74 48.68
C PHE A 522 -7.50 -11.20 48.72
N LYS A 523 -8.14 -12.04 47.91
CA LYS A 523 -7.80 -13.44 47.70
C LYS A 523 -7.87 -13.80 46.22
N GLU A 524 -7.29 -14.95 45.87
CA GLU A 524 -7.38 -15.50 44.52
C GLU A 524 -8.84 -15.64 44.06
N GLY A 525 -9.10 -15.28 42.81
CA GLY A 525 -10.43 -15.28 42.19
C GLY A 525 -11.22 -13.97 42.35
N ASP A 526 -10.78 -13.04 43.19
CA ASP A 526 -11.47 -11.76 43.38
C ASP A 526 -11.39 -10.90 42.10
N ARG A 527 -12.52 -10.28 41.73
CA ARG A 527 -12.59 -9.32 40.61
C ARG A 527 -12.19 -7.94 41.10
N VAL A 528 -11.13 -7.38 40.51
CA VAL A 528 -10.53 -6.13 40.96
C VAL A 528 -10.22 -5.17 39.82
N TRP A 529 -10.16 -3.89 40.12
CA TRP A 529 -9.52 -2.86 39.30
C TRP A 529 -8.39 -2.21 40.08
N ALA A 530 -7.38 -1.69 39.39
CA ALA A 530 -6.22 -1.10 40.04
C ALA A 530 -5.55 0.00 39.22
N GLY A 531 -5.00 0.99 39.92
CA GLY A 531 -3.93 1.83 39.39
C GLY A 531 -2.63 1.03 39.35
N ALA A 532 -2.05 0.86 38.17
CA ALA A 532 -0.88 0.02 37.97
C ALA A 532 -0.04 0.51 36.78
N ILE A 533 1.17 0.99 37.08
CA ILE A 533 2.16 1.39 36.08
C ILE A 533 2.58 0.15 35.28
N ASN A 534 2.74 0.34 33.97
CA ASN A 534 3.11 -0.70 33.04
C ASN A 534 2.03 -1.81 32.97
N SER A 535 0.76 -1.44 32.81
CA SER A 535 -0.37 -2.39 32.85
C SER A 535 -0.73 -3.03 31.52
N PHE A 536 -0.08 -2.65 30.41
CA PHE A 536 -0.29 -3.29 29.10
C PHE A 536 0.44 -4.63 29.02
N ARG A 537 0.07 -5.56 29.89
CA ARG A 537 0.66 -6.90 30.04
C ARG A 537 -0.37 -7.90 30.58
N THR A 538 -0.11 -9.19 30.45
CA THR A 538 -1.04 -10.24 30.90
C THR A 538 -1.18 -10.33 32.42
N TYR A 539 -0.10 -10.07 33.15
CA TYR A 539 -0.06 -10.11 34.61
C TYR A 539 0.58 -8.84 35.14
N VAL A 540 -0.11 -8.13 36.03
CA VAL A 540 0.43 -6.93 36.66
C VAL A 540 0.55 -7.11 38.16
N HIS A 541 1.63 -6.56 38.73
CA HIS A 541 1.87 -6.54 40.17
C HIS A 541 1.71 -5.10 40.67
N THR A 542 0.89 -4.90 41.69
CA THR A 542 0.72 -3.57 42.29
C THR A 542 0.44 -3.67 43.78
N ASN A 543 0.65 -2.59 44.52
CA ASN A 543 0.42 -2.53 45.95
C ASN A 543 -1.07 -2.67 46.27
N GLU A 544 -1.45 -3.43 47.32
CA GLU A 544 -2.86 -3.62 47.69
C GLU A 544 -3.63 -2.31 47.97
N ALA A 545 -2.91 -1.22 48.29
CA ALA A 545 -3.49 0.11 48.51
C ALA A 545 -4.10 0.72 47.23
N LEU A 546 -3.60 0.31 46.05
CA LEU A 546 -4.02 0.80 44.73
C LEU A 546 -5.09 -0.09 44.08
N VAL A 547 -5.46 -1.19 44.74
CA VAL A 547 -6.43 -2.16 44.25
C VAL A 547 -7.79 -1.92 44.90
N GLN A 548 -8.87 -2.09 44.15
CA GLN A 548 -10.26 -2.05 44.61
C GLN A 548 -11.07 -3.18 43.98
N PHE A 549 -12.18 -3.57 44.63
CA PHE A 549 -13.12 -4.52 44.03
C PHE A 549 -13.84 -3.90 42.83
N VAL A 550 -14.08 -4.71 41.81
CA VAL A 550 -15.01 -4.35 40.72
C VAL A 550 -16.42 -4.24 41.31
N PRO A 551 -17.14 -3.13 41.08
CA PRO A 551 -18.53 -3.00 41.49
C PRO A 551 -19.41 -4.11 40.92
N GLU A 552 -20.46 -4.50 41.65
CA GLU A 552 -21.41 -5.48 41.15
C GLU A 552 -22.07 -5.00 39.85
N GLY A 553 -22.22 -5.90 38.87
CA GLY A 553 -22.78 -5.58 37.55
C GLY A 553 -21.79 -5.03 36.52
N PHE A 554 -20.59 -4.58 36.94
CA PHE A 554 -19.61 -4.02 36.00
C PHE A 554 -18.88 -5.13 35.23
N SER A 555 -18.68 -4.90 33.94
CA SER A 555 -17.69 -5.60 33.11
C SER A 555 -16.25 -5.20 33.49
N PHE A 556 -15.24 -5.93 33.00
CA PHE A 556 -13.85 -5.54 33.24
C PHE A 556 -13.49 -4.28 32.44
N GLU A 557 -14.07 -4.13 31.26
CA GLU A 557 -13.93 -2.98 30.37
C GLU A 557 -14.43 -1.71 31.05
N GLU A 558 -15.64 -1.73 31.63
CA GLU A 558 -16.16 -0.59 32.39
C GLU A 558 -15.29 -0.30 33.63
N ALA A 559 -14.91 -1.34 34.38
CA ALA A 559 -14.10 -1.18 35.57
C ALA A 559 -12.70 -0.62 35.28
N ALA A 560 -12.09 -0.95 34.13
CA ALA A 560 -10.80 -0.43 33.71
C ALA A 560 -10.83 1.07 33.36
N THR A 561 -12.01 1.67 33.18
CA THR A 561 -12.13 3.12 32.95
C THR A 561 -12.11 3.96 34.22
N LEU A 562 -12.27 3.36 35.39
CA LEU A 562 -12.41 4.08 36.66
C LEU A 562 -11.10 4.63 37.27
N PRO A 563 -10.00 3.86 37.32
CA PRO A 563 -8.86 4.15 38.19
C PRO A 563 -8.22 5.54 37.96
N ILE A 564 -7.72 5.83 36.76
CA ILE A 564 -6.93 7.01 36.45
C ILE A 564 -7.82 8.23 36.30
N VAL A 565 -8.93 8.13 35.57
CA VAL A 565 -9.77 9.30 35.30
C VAL A 565 -10.42 9.84 36.57
N TYR A 566 -11.04 8.98 37.39
CA TYR A 566 -11.65 9.41 38.64
C TYR A 566 -10.61 9.68 39.72
N GLY A 567 -9.51 8.92 39.76
CA GLY A 567 -8.39 9.20 40.66
C GLY A 567 -7.80 10.59 40.42
N THR A 568 -7.61 10.96 39.16
CA THR A 568 -7.08 12.27 38.76
C THR A 568 -8.05 13.37 39.15
N CYS A 569 -9.33 13.24 38.80
CA CYS A 569 -10.34 14.25 39.15
C CYS A 569 -10.51 14.41 40.66
N TYR A 570 -10.50 13.29 41.41
CA TYR A 570 -10.66 13.36 42.86
C TYR A 570 -9.47 14.10 43.50
N TYR A 571 -8.25 13.69 43.16
CA TYR A 571 -7.03 14.32 43.66
C TYR A 571 -6.94 15.80 43.26
N ALA A 572 -7.23 16.11 41.98
CA ALA A 572 -7.22 17.48 41.47
C ALA A 572 -8.28 18.34 42.16
N MET A 573 -9.55 17.93 42.14
CA MET A 573 -10.66 18.80 42.53
C MET A 573 -10.85 18.88 44.06
N PHE A 574 -10.57 17.81 44.81
CA PHE A 574 -10.86 17.76 46.25
C PHE A 574 -9.62 17.95 47.11
N ASP A 575 -8.52 17.28 46.80
CA ASP A 575 -7.32 17.38 47.64
C ASP A 575 -6.55 18.68 47.33
N MET A 576 -6.30 18.95 46.05
CA MET A 576 -5.60 20.16 45.61
C MET A 576 -6.54 21.36 45.50
N GLY A 577 -7.66 21.16 44.79
CA GLY A 577 -8.64 22.20 44.48
C GLY A 577 -9.59 22.50 45.62
N ARG A 578 -9.87 21.57 46.54
CA ARG A 578 -10.85 21.74 47.63
C ARG A 578 -12.21 22.30 47.16
N LEU A 579 -12.71 21.86 46.01
CA LEU A 579 -13.99 22.30 45.43
C LEU A 579 -15.14 22.22 46.44
N GLN A 580 -15.91 23.30 46.56
CA GLN A 580 -17.04 23.44 47.46
C GLN A 580 -18.36 23.59 46.69
N LYS A 581 -19.47 23.33 47.39
CA LYS A 581 -20.81 23.53 46.86
C LYS A 581 -21.02 25.01 46.49
N GLY A 582 -21.57 25.26 45.31
CA GLY A 582 -21.88 26.59 44.80
C GLY A 582 -20.72 27.33 44.15
N GLU A 583 -19.51 26.75 44.15
CA GLU A 583 -18.38 27.31 43.39
C GLU A 583 -18.53 27.06 41.89
N LYS A 584 -17.95 27.96 41.08
CA LYS A 584 -17.91 27.86 39.63
C LYS A 584 -16.66 27.11 39.19
N ILE A 585 -16.82 26.05 38.42
CA ILE A 585 -15.72 25.27 37.85
C ILE A 585 -15.72 25.29 36.34
N LEU A 586 -14.57 25.61 35.73
CA LEU A 586 -14.33 25.45 34.29
C LEU A 586 -13.58 24.14 34.02
N ILE A 587 -14.18 23.26 33.21
CA ILE A 587 -13.65 21.96 32.84
C ILE A 587 -13.29 21.97 31.36
N HIS A 588 -12.00 21.86 31.04
CA HIS A 588 -11.57 21.75 29.66
C HIS A 588 -11.67 20.33 29.11
N SER A 589 -11.85 20.23 27.79
CA SER A 589 -12.00 18.95 27.07
C SER A 589 -13.08 18.05 27.70
N ALA A 590 -14.20 18.66 28.09
CA ALA A 590 -15.18 18.09 29.01
C ALA A 590 -15.84 16.78 28.51
N ALA A 591 -15.87 16.56 27.19
CA ALA A 591 -16.35 15.31 26.60
C ALA A 591 -15.32 14.16 26.61
N GLY A 592 -14.09 14.37 27.06
CA GLY A 592 -13.09 13.32 27.26
C GLY A 592 -13.24 12.58 28.59
N GLY A 593 -12.48 11.50 28.82
CA GLY A 593 -12.64 10.64 30.01
C GLY A 593 -12.51 11.39 31.34
N VAL A 594 -11.44 12.17 31.51
CA VAL A 594 -11.25 13.03 32.70
C VAL A 594 -12.36 14.09 32.80
N GLY A 595 -12.74 14.70 31.68
CA GLY A 595 -13.78 15.72 31.63
C GLY A 595 -15.14 15.22 32.12
N GLN A 596 -15.56 14.03 31.66
CA GLN A 596 -16.80 13.40 32.06
C GLN A 596 -16.80 13.05 33.56
N ALA A 597 -15.70 12.47 34.07
CA ALA A 597 -15.56 12.17 35.49
C ALA A 597 -15.56 13.46 36.35
N ALA A 598 -14.93 14.53 35.87
CA ALA A 598 -14.91 15.83 36.55
C ALA A 598 -16.31 16.46 36.62
N ILE A 599 -17.10 16.42 35.52
CA ILE A 599 -18.49 16.88 35.52
C ILE A 599 -19.29 16.14 36.57
N TRP A 600 -19.20 14.80 36.58
CA TRP A 600 -19.95 13.97 37.51
C TRP A 600 -19.63 14.29 38.97
N LEU A 601 -18.35 14.45 39.30
CA LEU A 601 -17.89 14.83 40.63
C LEU A 601 -18.30 16.27 41.01
N ALA A 602 -18.25 17.21 40.07
CA ALA A 602 -18.68 18.60 40.29
C ALA A 602 -20.20 18.67 40.57
N GLN A 603 -21.01 17.89 39.85
CA GLN A 603 -22.46 17.80 40.08
C GLN A 603 -22.77 17.20 41.46
N LEU A 604 -22.02 16.20 41.91
CA LEU A 604 -22.18 15.62 43.24
C LEU A 604 -21.92 16.62 44.36
N VAL A 605 -20.96 17.52 44.17
CA VAL A 605 -20.67 18.62 45.11
C VAL A 605 -21.74 19.71 45.04
N GLY A 606 -22.38 19.87 43.87
CA GLY A 606 -23.28 20.97 43.57
C GLY A 606 -22.52 22.24 43.18
N ALA A 607 -21.43 22.09 42.44
CA ALA A 607 -20.72 23.18 41.78
C ALA A 607 -21.43 23.61 40.49
N GLU A 608 -21.26 24.87 40.09
CA GLU A 608 -21.73 25.41 38.82
C GLU A 608 -20.70 25.12 37.73
N ILE A 609 -21.10 24.42 36.66
CA ILE A 609 -20.16 23.85 35.69
C ILE A 609 -20.17 24.68 34.41
N PHE A 610 -18.96 25.05 33.98
CA PHE A 610 -18.64 25.58 32.66
C PHE A 610 -17.71 24.59 31.95
N ALA A 611 -17.91 24.40 30.65
CA ALA A 611 -17.22 23.35 29.91
C ALA A 611 -16.70 23.86 28.56
N THR A 612 -15.62 23.23 28.06
CA THR A 612 -15.21 23.41 26.67
C THR A 612 -15.17 22.10 25.89
N VAL A 613 -15.53 22.15 24.61
CA VAL A 613 -15.56 21.00 23.70
C VAL A 613 -15.05 21.35 22.31
N GLY A 614 -14.52 20.35 21.59
CA GLY A 614 -13.92 20.53 20.27
C GLY A 614 -14.86 20.38 19.08
N SER A 615 -16.14 20.02 19.27
CA SER A 615 -17.10 19.85 18.18
C SER A 615 -18.57 20.01 18.62
N PRO A 616 -19.49 20.36 17.71
CA PRO A 616 -20.92 20.44 18.01
C PRO A 616 -21.52 19.13 18.52
N LYS A 617 -21.08 17.98 18.00
CA LYS A 617 -21.52 16.65 18.49
C LYS A 617 -21.17 16.44 19.97
N LYS A 618 -19.97 16.87 20.38
CA LYS A 618 -19.53 16.79 21.79
C LYS A 618 -20.29 17.77 22.68
N ARG A 619 -20.69 18.94 22.15
CA ARG A 619 -21.57 19.90 22.84
C ARG A 619 -22.92 19.26 23.15
N GLN A 620 -23.57 18.71 22.13
CA GLN A 620 -24.86 18.03 22.27
C GLN A 620 -24.79 16.88 23.28
N PHE A 621 -23.74 16.06 23.22
CA PHE A 621 -23.51 14.99 24.19
C PHE A 621 -23.47 15.48 25.65
N LEU A 622 -22.81 16.62 25.94
CA LEU A 622 -22.78 17.15 27.30
C LEU A 622 -24.14 17.68 27.77
N MET A 623 -24.95 18.19 26.84
CA MET A 623 -26.31 18.64 27.14
C MET A 623 -27.22 17.44 27.44
N ASP A 624 -27.16 16.40 26.60
CA ASP A 624 -28.06 15.25 26.69
C ASP A 624 -27.73 14.35 27.90
N GLU A 625 -26.44 14.04 28.12
CA GLU A 625 -26.03 13.08 29.15
C GLU A 625 -25.84 13.72 30.53
N PHE A 626 -25.35 14.97 30.57
CA PHE A 626 -25.01 15.64 31.83
C PHE A 626 -25.91 16.83 32.14
N GLY A 627 -26.82 17.24 31.24
CA GLY A 627 -27.73 18.36 31.49
C GLY A 627 -27.02 19.71 31.67
N ILE A 628 -25.83 19.88 31.09
CA ILE A 628 -25.13 21.17 31.12
C ILE A 628 -25.83 22.13 30.15
N ALA A 629 -26.14 23.33 30.62
CA ALA A 629 -26.83 24.34 29.83
C ALA A 629 -25.99 24.78 28.60
N ASP A 630 -26.66 25.10 27.50
CA ASP A 630 -26.03 25.45 26.23
C ASP A 630 -25.06 26.63 26.35
N ASP A 631 -25.47 27.64 27.13
CA ASP A 631 -24.72 28.86 27.43
C ASP A 631 -23.54 28.65 28.40
N HIS A 632 -23.39 27.45 28.94
CA HIS A 632 -22.25 27.03 29.76
C HIS A 632 -21.24 26.17 29.00
N ILE A 633 -21.44 25.92 27.70
CA ILE A 633 -20.55 25.09 26.87
C ILE A 633 -19.94 25.90 25.73
N PHE A 634 -18.61 26.03 25.74
CA PHE A 634 -17.83 26.84 24.82
C PHE A 634 -16.91 25.99 23.91
N SER A 635 -16.37 26.60 22.85
CA SER A 635 -15.43 25.94 21.94
C SER A 635 -14.04 25.83 22.58
N SER A 636 -13.43 24.64 22.56
CA SER A 636 -12.03 24.44 23.00
C SER A 636 -11.00 24.75 21.92
N ARG A 637 -11.42 25.15 20.71
CA ARG A 637 -10.55 25.44 19.56
C ARG A 637 -10.35 26.94 19.31
N ASP A 638 -11.06 27.77 20.05
CA ASP A 638 -11.01 29.22 19.92
C ASP A 638 -10.90 29.83 21.32
N ALA A 639 -9.68 30.26 21.66
CA ALA A 639 -9.35 30.76 22.98
C ALA A 639 -10.10 32.05 23.32
N ALA A 640 -10.15 32.99 22.37
CA ALA A 640 -10.83 34.26 22.55
C ALA A 640 -12.33 34.07 22.78
N SER A 641 -12.96 33.16 22.01
CA SER A 641 -14.39 32.89 22.15
C SER A 641 -14.76 32.28 23.50
N PHE A 642 -13.99 31.31 24.02
CA PHE A 642 -14.34 30.74 25.33
C PHE A 642 -14.07 31.72 26.48
N LEU A 643 -13.04 32.55 26.41
CA LEU A 643 -12.79 33.58 27.43
C LEU A 643 -13.98 34.54 27.54
N LEU A 644 -14.41 35.08 26.40
CA LEU A 644 -15.56 35.98 26.35
C LEU A 644 -16.84 35.29 26.85
N GLY A 645 -17.05 34.03 26.45
CA GLY A 645 -18.19 33.23 26.89
C GLY A 645 -18.21 33.00 28.40
N VAL A 646 -17.10 32.54 28.98
CA VAL A 646 -16.96 32.29 30.42
C VAL A 646 -17.11 33.60 31.21
N MET A 647 -16.45 34.68 30.80
CA MET A 647 -16.56 35.96 31.49
C MET A 647 -17.98 36.51 31.43
N SER A 648 -18.67 36.39 30.28
CA SER A 648 -20.07 36.80 30.15
C SER A 648 -21.00 35.98 31.07
N ALA A 649 -20.91 34.66 31.01
CA ALA A 649 -21.76 33.75 31.79
C ALA A 649 -21.52 33.87 33.31
N THR A 650 -20.31 34.28 33.71
CA THR A 650 -19.97 34.52 35.12
C THR A 650 -20.16 35.97 35.58
N GLY A 651 -20.77 36.84 34.77
CA GLY A 651 -21.00 38.25 35.12
C GLY A 651 -19.71 39.07 35.30
N GLY A 652 -18.65 38.69 34.58
CA GLY A 652 -17.33 39.32 34.60
C GLY A 652 -16.44 38.91 35.76
N THR A 653 -16.90 37.99 36.63
CA THR A 653 -16.13 37.58 37.82
C THR A 653 -15.11 36.49 37.56
N GLY A 654 -15.34 35.63 36.55
CA GLY A 654 -14.53 34.43 36.31
C GLY A 654 -15.00 33.22 37.12
N VAL A 655 -14.17 32.18 37.15
CA VAL A 655 -14.42 30.90 37.82
C VAL A 655 -13.52 30.69 39.04
N ASP A 656 -14.02 29.98 40.04
CA ASP A 656 -13.32 29.69 41.30
C ASP A 656 -12.31 28.54 41.16
N VAL A 657 -12.62 27.57 40.30
CA VAL A 657 -11.77 26.41 40.03
C VAL A 657 -11.65 26.18 38.54
N VAL A 658 -10.45 25.86 38.07
CA VAL A 658 -10.22 25.39 36.70
C VAL A 658 -9.61 24.00 36.77
N LEU A 659 -10.14 23.07 35.96
CA LEU A 659 -9.46 21.82 35.61
C LEU A 659 -8.96 21.95 34.16
N ASN A 660 -7.68 22.29 34.00
CA ASN A 660 -7.08 22.58 32.71
C ASN A 660 -6.31 21.38 32.14
N SER A 661 -6.57 21.10 30.85
CA SER A 661 -5.80 20.16 30.03
C SER A 661 -5.33 20.77 28.71
N LEU A 662 -5.60 22.06 28.46
CA LEU A 662 -5.20 22.76 27.25
C LEU A 662 -3.78 23.31 27.39
N ALA A 663 -3.13 23.56 26.27
CA ALA A 663 -1.74 23.99 26.22
C ALA A 663 -1.58 25.39 25.61
N GLU A 664 -0.37 25.92 25.73
CA GLU A 664 0.13 27.10 25.01
C GLU A 664 -0.76 28.34 25.22
N GLU A 665 -1.28 28.95 24.15
CA GLU A 665 -2.12 30.14 24.24
C GLU A 665 -3.41 29.88 25.03
N SER A 666 -4.05 28.72 24.82
CA SER A 666 -5.30 28.38 25.52
C SER A 666 -5.10 28.27 27.03
N LEU A 667 -3.94 27.81 27.51
CA LEU A 667 -3.62 27.80 28.94
C LEU A 667 -3.57 29.23 29.50
N ARG A 668 -2.89 30.15 28.80
CA ARG A 668 -2.79 31.57 29.20
C ARG A 668 -4.16 32.24 29.20
N THR A 669 -4.97 31.98 28.19
CA THR A 669 -6.35 32.49 28.13
C THR A 669 -7.22 31.93 29.26
N THR A 670 -7.03 30.65 29.62
CA THR A 670 -7.75 30.06 30.77
C THR A 670 -7.31 30.69 32.09
N TRP A 671 -6.04 31.08 32.21
CA TRP A 671 -5.50 31.78 33.38
C TRP A 671 -6.16 33.16 33.61
N GLU A 672 -6.63 33.80 32.54
CA GLU A 672 -7.40 35.05 32.61
C GLU A 672 -8.85 34.85 33.11
N CYS A 673 -9.42 33.64 32.96
CA CYS A 673 -10.75 33.29 33.45
C CYS A 673 -10.85 33.19 34.99
N MET A 674 -9.74 33.34 35.72
CA MET A 674 -9.69 33.13 37.17
C MET A 674 -10.37 34.27 37.95
N ALA A 675 -11.29 33.88 38.84
CA ALA A 675 -11.85 34.74 39.87
C ALA A 675 -10.86 34.93 41.04
N PRO A 676 -11.04 35.97 41.88
CA PRO A 676 -10.25 36.11 43.11
C PRO A 676 -10.31 34.87 44.01
N PHE A 677 -9.18 34.52 44.63
CA PHE A 677 -8.97 33.29 45.42
C PHE A 677 -9.10 31.98 44.64
N GLY A 678 -9.12 32.06 43.31
CA GLY A 678 -9.32 30.90 42.45
C GLY A 678 -8.18 29.87 42.52
N ARG A 679 -8.48 28.63 42.13
CA ARG A 679 -7.52 27.51 42.09
C ARG A 679 -7.45 26.91 40.69
N PHE A 680 -6.29 27.04 40.07
CA PHE A 680 -6.01 26.49 38.76
C PHE A 680 -5.32 25.14 38.88
N LEU A 681 -5.98 24.09 38.40
CA LEU A 681 -5.52 22.71 38.47
C LEU A 681 -5.03 22.29 37.08
N GLU A 682 -3.71 22.29 36.91
CA GLU A 682 -3.05 21.91 35.67
C GLU A 682 -2.78 20.40 35.64
N ILE A 683 -3.47 19.67 34.76
CA ILE A 683 -3.22 18.24 34.51
C ILE A 683 -2.48 18.00 33.19
N GLY A 684 -2.31 19.03 32.36
CA GLY A 684 -1.54 18.96 31.13
C GLY A 684 -0.03 19.00 31.38
N LYS A 685 0.71 18.16 30.65
CA LYS A 685 2.18 18.08 30.79
C LYS A 685 2.97 18.88 29.76
N ARG A 686 2.36 19.25 28.63
CA ARG A 686 3.06 19.85 27.47
C ARG A 686 3.79 21.15 27.82
N ASN A 687 3.11 22.09 28.48
CA ASN A 687 3.72 23.35 28.91
C ASN A 687 4.78 23.16 30.00
N ILE A 688 4.57 22.21 30.92
CA ILE A 688 5.52 21.91 32.00
C ILE A 688 6.83 21.40 31.41
N ILE A 689 6.76 20.43 30.50
CA ILE A 689 7.92 19.84 29.83
C ILE A 689 8.60 20.87 28.90
N GLY A 690 7.81 21.70 28.23
CA GLY A 690 8.29 22.76 27.34
C GLY A 690 8.78 24.04 28.02
N PHE A 691 8.92 24.06 29.35
CA PHE A 691 9.33 25.24 30.13
C PHE A 691 8.51 26.50 29.82
N GLY A 692 7.19 26.34 29.72
CA GLY A 692 6.26 27.42 29.38
C GLY A 692 6.26 28.56 30.42
N SER A 693 6.03 29.79 29.95
CA SER A 693 5.89 30.97 30.82
C SER A 693 4.45 31.15 31.30
N LEU A 694 4.30 31.53 32.57
CA LEU A 694 3.02 31.86 33.20
C LEU A 694 2.99 33.36 33.55
N PRO A 695 2.01 34.14 33.05
CA PRO A 695 1.83 35.54 33.45
C PRO A 695 1.57 35.67 34.95
N MET A 696 2.21 36.62 35.62
CA MET A 696 2.15 36.76 37.07
C MET A 696 0.95 37.57 37.58
N ASP A 697 0.18 38.20 36.69
CA ASP A 697 -0.89 39.13 37.03
C ASP A 697 -2.07 38.50 37.79
N PRO A 698 -2.55 37.26 37.53
CA PRO A 698 -3.66 36.71 38.29
C PRO A 698 -3.32 36.37 39.74
N PHE A 699 -2.03 36.23 40.08
CA PHE A 699 -1.60 36.10 41.48
C PHE A 699 -1.94 37.34 42.31
N ALA A 700 -2.12 38.52 41.70
CA ALA A 700 -2.58 39.72 42.39
C ALA A 700 -4.04 39.58 42.91
N LYS A 701 -4.78 38.57 42.45
CA LYS A 701 -6.12 38.21 42.92
C LYS A 701 -6.10 37.05 43.93
N ASP A 702 -4.96 36.74 44.54
CA ASP A 702 -4.76 35.59 45.43
C ASP A 702 -5.08 34.24 44.79
N VAL A 703 -4.92 34.13 43.47
CA VAL A 703 -5.09 32.87 42.73
C VAL A 703 -3.95 31.90 43.07
N SER A 704 -4.25 30.62 43.16
CA SER A 704 -3.26 29.54 43.30
C SER A 704 -3.17 28.70 42.03
N PHE A 705 -1.96 28.25 41.70
CA PHE A 705 -1.69 27.35 40.58
C PHE A 705 -1.11 26.04 41.13
N ALA A 706 -1.71 24.92 40.77
CA ALA A 706 -1.28 23.59 41.18
C ALA A 706 -1.09 22.70 39.96
N ALA A 707 0.14 22.22 39.74
CA ALA A 707 0.40 21.11 38.83
C ALA A 707 -0.02 19.80 39.50
N VAL A 708 -0.88 19.02 38.85
CA VAL A 708 -1.47 17.81 39.38
C VAL A 708 -1.06 16.63 38.53
N ASP A 709 -0.25 15.73 39.10
CA ASP A 709 0.18 14.50 38.44
C ASP A 709 -0.09 13.30 39.36
N LEU A 710 -1.12 12.53 39.00
CA LEU A 710 -1.55 11.34 39.75
C LEU A 710 -0.47 10.25 39.76
N LEU A 711 0.44 10.19 38.78
CA LEU A 711 1.43 9.12 38.69
C LEU A 711 2.40 9.11 39.89
N TYR A 712 2.65 10.27 40.50
CA TYR A 712 3.44 10.35 41.74
C TYR A 712 2.79 9.58 42.90
N THR A 713 1.50 9.28 42.80
CA THR A 713 0.75 8.47 43.77
C THR A 713 0.72 6.98 43.44
N LEU A 714 1.29 6.55 42.29
CA LEU A 714 1.30 5.15 41.84
C LEU A 714 2.67 4.47 41.95
N GLY A 715 3.77 5.24 42.06
CA GLY A 715 5.15 4.74 42.06
C GLY A 715 5.79 4.53 43.45
N PRO A 716 7.13 4.39 43.55
CA PRO A 716 7.86 4.17 44.81
C PRO A 716 7.68 5.29 45.84
N ASN A 717 7.18 6.44 45.42
CA ASN A 717 6.80 7.57 46.28
C ASN A 717 5.54 7.29 47.12
N LEU A 718 4.88 6.15 46.97
CA LEU A 718 3.81 5.69 47.86
C LEU A 718 4.24 5.75 49.34
N LEU A 719 5.53 5.51 49.62
CA LEU A 719 6.12 5.60 50.95
C LEU A 719 6.33 7.05 51.42
N LEU A 720 6.70 7.97 50.52
CA LEU A 720 6.77 9.41 50.82
C LEU A 720 5.37 9.98 51.11
N ALA A 721 4.35 9.50 50.40
CA ALA A 721 2.95 9.84 50.66
C ALA A 721 2.45 9.39 52.05
N ARG A 722 3.04 8.34 52.63
CA ARG A 722 2.74 7.87 54.01
C ARG A 722 3.35 8.76 55.10
N HIS A 723 4.39 9.56 54.80
CA HIS A 723 5.05 10.45 55.76
C HIS A 723 4.42 11.84 55.84
N LEU A 724 3.56 12.20 54.89
CA LEU A 724 2.70 13.37 55.03
C LEU A 724 1.63 13.05 56.08
N PRO A 725 1.27 14.00 56.98
CA PRO A 725 0.27 13.77 58.01
C PRO A 725 -0.98 13.15 57.39
N ARG A 726 -1.65 12.20 58.07
CA ARG A 726 -2.89 11.52 57.58
C ARG A 726 -4.00 12.48 57.12
N ASN A 727 -3.87 13.77 57.44
CA ASN A 727 -4.79 14.85 57.10
C ASN A 727 -4.40 15.60 55.81
N GLN A 728 -3.23 15.35 55.23
CA GLN A 728 -2.71 16.02 54.01
C GLN A 728 -2.66 15.10 52.78
N ILE A 729 -2.51 13.79 52.96
CA ILE A 729 -2.77 12.81 51.91
C ILE A 729 -3.77 11.81 52.47
N ARG A 730 -5.03 11.97 52.08
CA ARG A 730 -5.95 10.83 52.13
C ARG A 730 -5.37 9.80 51.17
N LEU A 731 -4.98 8.63 51.65
CA LEU A 731 -4.71 7.45 50.80
C LEU A 731 -5.99 6.96 50.08
N SER A 732 -6.94 7.86 49.79
CA SER A 732 -8.32 7.55 49.51
C SER A 732 -8.88 8.07 48.18
N PRO A 733 -8.14 8.57 47.15
CA PRO A 733 -8.77 8.68 45.83
C PRO A 733 -9.35 7.32 45.45
N TRP A 734 -8.54 6.27 45.59
CA TRP A 734 -8.90 4.88 45.27
C TRP A 734 -10.09 4.34 46.09
N ARG A 735 -10.13 4.60 47.41
CA ARG A 735 -11.24 4.15 48.28
C ARG A 735 -12.50 5.00 48.11
N SER A 736 -12.35 6.31 47.91
CA SER A 736 -13.45 7.24 47.68
C SER A 736 -14.12 6.97 46.34
N VAL A 737 -13.34 6.68 45.29
CA VAL A 737 -13.86 6.27 43.98
C VAL A 737 -14.73 5.03 44.13
N ASN A 738 -14.27 4.02 44.87
CA ASN A 738 -15.08 2.81 45.10
C ASN A 738 -16.37 3.08 45.91
N GLN A 739 -16.33 3.98 46.91
CA GLN A 739 -17.55 4.39 47.64
C GLN A 739 -18.52 5.21 46.79
N LEU A 740 -18.00 6.01 45.86
CA LEU A 740 -18.79 6.85 44.97
C LEU A 740 -19.47 6.02 43.88
N THR A 741 -18.79 5.00 43.35
CA THR A 741 -19.37 4.08 42.36
C THR A 741 -20.41 3.16 43.02
N SER A 742 -20.11 2.57 44.18
CA SER A 742 -21.04 1.65 44.86
C SER A 742 -22.35 2.31 45.36
N CYS A 743 -22.32 3.58 45.80
CA CYS A 743 -23.51 4.25 46.36
C CYS A 743 -24.57 4.71 45.33
N ARG A 744 -24.24 4.84 44.04
CA ARG A 744 -25.17 5.40 43.03
C ARG A 744 -25.39 4.54 41.79
N PHE A 745 -24.49 3.60 41.45
CA PHE A 745 -24.81 2.60 40.42
C PHE A 745 -25.91 1.63 40.86
N ALA A 746 -26.17 1.50 42.17
CA ALA A 746 -27.36 0.80 42.68
C ALA A 746 -28.69 1.60 42.51
N LYS A 747 -28.65 2.81 41.94
CA LYS A 747 -29.82 3.68 41.67
C LYS A 747 -30.02 4.01 40.18
N LEU A 748 -29.15 3.49 39.31
CA LEU A 748 -29.42 3.28 37.89
C LEU A 748 -29.90 1.83 37.73
#